data_AF-A0A0Q4BRN4-F1
#
_entry.id   AF-A0A0Q4BRN4-F1
#
_cell.length_a   1.000
_cell.length_b   1.000
_cell.length_c   1.000
_cell.angle_alpha   90.00
_cell.angle_beta   90.00
_cell.angle_gamma   90.00
#
_symmetry.space_group_name_H-M   'P 1'
#
loop_
_entity.id
_entity.type
_entity.pdbx_description
1 polymer ?
#
loop_
_entity_poly.entity_id
_entity_poly.type
_entity_poly.pdbx_seq_one_letter_code
_entity_poly.pdbx_strand_id
1 'polypeptide(L)'
;MNNIILSDAYPCIDWADVHQLSATFGVKGASSLAIPRAWTPPFALIPAALASTAADTDGWLDKILLTKLGEIAGPQKRLLIRSSVVGESIWDRGTFETCGLEVDDDSTIFGGQLVEAIGKVLASTGGRETGVMIHRHIRPTAQGEFGNLQRISKTRDHWEIAVREADGLTLRQRVNSQRDQAKEPEAPLAIRSGLARERLFGGIGAWLNNELLRGRSQRLNCEWITDNNAYYLVQIDEEDEDLSGVNPFQVRIPPAVRPAANSGAYFRLAEGEALRAWDKLEVLEQLWEPDAFHKPTLFYAPLSALPTRLTQSVEKRLENDFRTLIGKSGIVVRTSVSAGANKITNLPRSECLDPITAARWVIKHARELRRANPDTQFAFVAHRFVASRSSAWARAEPASPVVEINSLWGLPDALQYCPYDIWEVHVPTGHATDYPEYKSDMLISQPDGGWEYVRVKNELARSNSILSAEAKDIALRSAQIAERLGRACHIMWFVGCLDTDGTTFNVPWYWTEAHDADHDPAKNPDRNSYRVFTVSDRRTLQQFVSWKGPRTKQALALRPNDLNLMRDNSFIEAVGAAAHTAQVPIILSGSTLAHAFYQLRKIGCSVVTPTEKDHSRVRRAANLGKLVRDKIPNRIAQRHEMQIARQISGNIRKGFLISKLIEEALEVREASNDAQTREELADLFEVFRAIAKAEGVSLEAVEQAADEKKRKAGGFEEGHILLQTGITGSDRNVLADWERGIGEVLSGRSAEDVAEVPFSFFGFMEMDHPHSIYFDQLGIRLDIVLRADRLELRLTPGPQQLGLPLH
;
A
#
# COMPACT_ATOMS: atom_id res chain seq x y z
N MET A 1 -51.19 8.31 -16.24
CA MET A 1 -50.65 7.59 -15.07
C MET A 1 -49.23 8.06 -14.91
N ASN A 2 -48.91 8.61 -13.74
CA ASN A 2 -47.59 9.14 -13.41
C ASN A 2 -46.49 8.11 -13.74
N ASN A 3 -45.34 8.56 -14.26
CA ASN A 3 -44.19 7.75 -14.70
C ASN A 3 -43.49 6.99 -13.55
N ILE A 4 -44.24 6.36 -12.65
CA ILE A 4 -43.71 5.50 -11.60
C ILE A 4 -43.28 4.19 -12.25
N ILE A 5 -42.04 3.79 -12.00
CA ILE A 5 -41.50 2.52 -12.49
C ILE A 5 -41.64 1.47 -11.39
N LEU A 6 -42.08 0.28 -11.77
CA LEU A 6 -42.06 -0.92 -10.93
C LEU A 6 -41.08 -1.90 -11.55
N SER A 7 -40.07 -2.34 -10.80
CA SER A 7 -38.94 -3.15 -11.29
C SER A 7 -39.39 -4.39 -12.05
N ASP A 8 -40.44 -5.06 -11.58
CA ASP A 8 -40.87 -6.37 -12.08
C ASP A 8 -41.54 -6.26 -13.46
N ALA A 9 -42.05 -5.08 -13.80
CA ALA A 9 -42.67 -4.79 -15.10
C ALA A 9 -41.76 -3.95 -16.02
N TYR A 10 -40.53 -3.68 -15.61
CA TYR A 10 -39.62 -2.79 -16.31
C TYR A 10 -38.29 -3.49 -16.66
N PRO A 11 -37.95 -3.62 -17.95
CA PRO A 11 -36.74 -4.32 -18.38
C PRO A 11 -35.47 -3.64 -17.84
N CYS A 12 -34.38 -4.40 -17.75
CA CYS A 12 -33.08 -3.82 -17.44
C CYS A 12 -32.65 -2.89 -18.60
N ILE A 13 -32.11 -1.73 -18.25
CA ILE A 13 -31.65 -0.71 -19.21
C ILE A 13 -30.16 -0.89 -19.54
N ASP A 14 -29.69 -0.29 -20.64
CA ASP A 14 -28.25 -0.16 -20.88
C ASP A 14 -27.65 0.88 -19.91
N TRP A 15 -26.41 0.69 -19.50
CA TRP A 15 -25.71 1.65 -18.65
C TRP A 15 -25.64 3.06 -19.29
N ALA A 16 -25.62 3.17 -20.62
CA ALA A 16 -25.65 4.47 -21.30
C ALA A 16 -26.91 5.30 -21.00
N ASP A 17 -28.03 4.66 -20.68
CA ASP A 17 -29.30 5.34 -20.44
C ASP A 17 -29.42 5.88 -19.00
N VAL A 18 -28.54 5.44 -18.09
CA VAL A 18 -28.56 5.80 -16.67
C VAL A 18 -28.47 7.31 -16.48
N HIS A 19 -27.57 7.98 -17.19
CA HIS A 19 -27.37 9.43 -17.07
C HIS A 19 -28.62 10.24 -17.48
N GLN A 20 -29.34 9.79 -18.52
CA GLN A 20 -30.57 10.45 -18.94
C GLN A 20 -31.68 10.23 -17.89
N LEU A 21 -31.82 9.01 -17.40
CA LEU A 21 -32.85 8.66 -16.43
C LEU A 21 -32.60 9.25 -15.04
N SER A 22 -31.34 9.53 -14.69
CA SER A 22 -31.00 10.15 -13.40
C SER A 22 -31.54 11.56 -13.25
N ALA A 23 -31.82 12.27 -14.36
CA ALA A 23 -32.51 13.56 -14.31
C ALA A 23 -33.99 13.42 -13.89
N THR A 24 -34.59 12.24 -14.07
CA THR A 24 -36.01 12.00 -13.72
C THR A 24 -36.16 11.30 -12.37
N PHE A 25 -35.34 10.28 -12.09
CA PHE A 25 -35.47 9.42 -10.93
C PHE A 25 -34.34 9.58 -9.91
N GLY A 26 -33.41 10.51 -10.15
CA GLY A 26 -32.16 10.60 -9.40
C GLY A 26 -31.18 9.48 -9.69
N VAL A 27 -29.95 9.61 -9.17
CA VAL A 27 -28.81 8.75 -9.53
C VAL A 27 -29.00 7.30 -9.05
N LYS A 28 -29.38 7.08 -7.79
CA LYS A 28 -29.58 5.72 -7.22
C LYS A 28 -30.71 4.95 -7.90
N GLY A 29 -31.81 5.65 -8.18
CA GLY A 29 -32.98 5.09 -8.85
C GLY A 29 -32.65 4.65 -10.26
N ALA A 30 -32.07 5.55 -11.06
CA ALA A 30 -31.72 5.28 -12.45
C ALA A 30 -30.67 4.16 -12.59
N SER A 31 -29.62 4.18 -11.78
CA SER A 31 -28.55 3.18 -11.82
C SER A 31 -29.04 1.77 -11.45
N SER A 32 -29.98 1.66 -10.52
CA SER A 32 -30.58 0.37 -10.12
C SER A 32 -31.43 -0.26 -11.22
N LEU A 33 -31.92 0.52 -12.19
CA LEU A 33 -32.62 -0.05 -13.35
C LEU A 33 -31.70 -0.89 -14.23
N ALA A 34 -30.38 -0.66 -14.19
CA ALA A 34 -29.39 -1.40 -14.97
C ALA A 34 -28.96 -2.73 -14.28
N ILE A 35 -29.31 -2.94 -13.01
CA ILE A 35 -28.99 -4.17 -12.28
C ILE A 35 -29.95 -5.29 -12.74
N PRO A 36 -29.47 -6.54 -12.96
CA PRO A 36 -30.33 -7.67 -13.29
C PRO A 36 -31.40 -7.90 -12.23
N ARG A 37 -32.65 -8.16 -12.64
CA ARG A 37 -33.78 -8.32 -11.73
C ARG A 37 -33.62 -9.52 -10.78
N ALA A 38 -32.87 -10.54 -11.16
CA ALA A 38 -32.54 -11.66 -10.28
C ALA A 38 -31.55 -11.30 -9.15
N TRP A 39 -30.87 -10.14 -9.24
CA TRP A 39 -29.80 -9.73 -8.33
C TRP A 39 -30.21 -8.58 -7.39
N THR A 40 -31.40 -7.99 -7.58
CA THR A 40 -31.90 -6.87 -6.77
C THR A 40 -33.28 -7.20 -6.21
N PRO A 41 -33.61 -6.81 -4.98
CA PRO A 41 -34.98 -6.96 -4.47
C PRO A 41 -35.94 -6.11 -5.31
N PRO A 42 -37.23 -6.48 -5.42
CA PRO A 42 -38.21 -5.66 -6.11
C PRO A 42 -38.27 -4.23 -5.56
N PHE A 43 -38.46 -3.26 -6.45
CA PHE A 43 -38.48 -1.85 -6.11
C PHE A 43 -39.42 -1.03 -6.99
N ALA A 44 -39.81 0.14 -6.48
CA ALA A 44 -40.53 1.17 -7.21
C ALA A 44 -39.72 2.47 -7.23
N LEU A 45 -39.78 3.19 -8.36
CA LEU A 45 -39.17 4.51 -8.50
C LEU A 45 -40.24 5.56 -8.76
N ILE A 46 -40.23 6.60 -7.93
CA ILE A 46 -41.07 7.77 -8.05
C ILE A 46 -40.22 8.90 -8.66
N PRO A 47 -40.66 9.50 -9.79
CA PRO A 47 -39.98 10.64 -10.40
C PRO A 47 -39.85 11.82 -9.45
N ALA A 48 -38.78 12.59 -9.56
CA ALA A 48 -38.52 13.74 -8.69
C ALA A 48 -39.63 14.81 -8.76
N ALA A 49 -40.15 15.07 -9.96
CA ALA A 49 -41.28 15.98 -10.16
C ALA A 49 -42.58 15.54 -9.46
N LEU A 50 -42.78 14.22 -9.28
CA LEU A 50 -43.91 13.70 -8.53
C LEU A 50 -43.61 13.72 -7.02
N ALA A 51 -42.40 13.32 -6.61
CA ALA A 51 -42.01 13.29 -5.22
C ALA A 51 -42.10 14.67 -4.55
N SER A 52 -41.75 15.74 -5.27
CA SER A 52 -41.84 17.12 -4.77
C SER A 52 -43.27 17.60 -4.50
N THR A 53 -44.26 17.06 -5.21
CA THR A 53 -45.69 17.38 -5.05
C THR A 53 -46.43 16.37 -4.17
N ALA A 54 -45.84 15.18 -4.00
CA ALA A 54 -46.37 14.06 -3.24
C ALA A 54 -46.50 14.31 -1.72
N ALA A 55 -45.72 15.25 -1.18
CA ALA A 55 -45.79 15.64 0.23
C ALA A 55 -47.01 16.54 0.54
N ASP A 56 -47.55 17.22 -0.48
CA ASP A 56 -48.54 18.29 -0.31
C ASP A 56 -49.93 17.96 -0.88
N THR A 57 -50.11 16.84 -1.60
CA THR A 57 -51.37 16.51 -2.27
C THR A 57 -51.88 15.09 -1.99
N ASP A 58 -53.10 15.01 -1.45
CA ASP A 58 -53.89 13.79 -1.34
C ASP A 58 -54.40 13.38 -2.74
N GLY A 59 -53.75 12.40 -3.40
CA GLY A 59 -54.35 11.81 -4.61
C GLY A 59 -53.43 11.12 -5.61
N TRP A 60 -52.09 11.19 -5.46
CA TRP A 60 -51.18 10.50 -6.38
C TRP A 60 -50.99 9.01 -6.06
N LEU A 61 -51.27 8.58 -4.81
CA LEU A 61 -51.30 7.19 -4.37
C LEU A 61 -52.70 6.60 -4.58
N ASP A 62 -52.95 6.05 -5.76
CA ASP A 62 -54.18 5.27 -5.98
C ASP A 62 -54.10 3.90 -5.29
N LYS A 63 -55.26 3.27 -5.11
CA LYS A 63 -55.37 1.95 -4.46
C LYS A 63 -54.60 0.86 -5.23
N ILE A 64 -54.45 1.00 -6.55
CA ILE A 64 -53.74 0.03 -7.39
C ILE A 64 -52.24 0.10 -7.09
N LEU A 65 -51.67 1.31 -7.02
CA LEU A 65 -50.28 1.53 -6.68
C LEU A 65 -49.97 1.05 -5.25
N LEU A 66 -50.83 1.36 -4.28
CA LEU A 66 -50.67 0.87 -2.91
C LEU A 66 -50.68 -0.66 -2.83
N THR A 67 -51.56 -1.31 -3.60
CA THR A 67 -51.59 -2.78 -3.70
C THR A 67 -50.26 -3.32 -4.25
N LYS A 68 -49.74 -2.74 -5.33
CA LYS A 68 -48.46 -3.14 -5.94
C LYS A 68 -47.25 -2.87 -5.03
N LEU A 69 -47.25 -1.76 -4.29
CA LEU A 69 -46.22 -1.49 -3.27
C LEU A 69 -46.30 -2.48 -2.10
N GLY A 70 -47.50 -2.92 -1.73
CA GLY A 70 -47.71 -4.02 -0.79
C GLY A 70 -47.14 -5.36 -1.29
N GLU A 71 -47.30 -5.66 -2.58
CA GLU A 71 -46.67 -6.83 -3.23
C GLU A 71 -45.14 -6.74 -3.20
N ILE A 72 -44.57 -5.56 -3.48
CA ILE A 72 -43.12 -5.30 -3.36
C ILE A 72 -42.64 -5.59 -1.94
N ALA A 73 -43.37 -5.19 -0.90
CA ALA A 73 -43.00 -5.45 0.50
C ALA A 73 -42.83 -6.94 0.83
N GLY A 74 -43.46 -7.81 0.04
CA GLY A 74 -43.34 -9.25 0.15
C GLY A 74 -43.87 -9.80 1.49
N PRO A 75 -43.53 -11.05 1.84
CA PRO A 75 -44.09 -11.75 3.00
C PRO A 75 -43.82 -11.06 4.34
N GLN A 76 -42.74 -10.27 4.43
CA GLN A 76 -42.36 -9.56 5.65
C GLN A 76 -43.12 -8.24 5.84
N LYS A 77 -43.92 -7.80 4.85
CA LYS A 77 -44.67 -6.53 4.84
C LYS A 77 -43.79 -5.34 5.24
N ARG A 78 -42.57 -5.25 4.71
CA ARG A 78 -41.63 -4.16 5.02
C ARG A 78 -41.06 -3.53 3.77
N LEU A 79 -41.03 -2.20 3.78
CA LEU A 79 -40.45 -1.37 2.75
C LEU A 79 -39.30 -0.53 3.31
N LEU A 80 -38.38 -0.17 2.42
CA LEU A 80 -37.30 0.76 2.68
C LEU A 80 -37.41 1.92 1.69
N ILE A 81 -37.61 3.13 2.19
CA ILE A 81 -37.78 4.35 1.41
C ILE A 81 -36.45 5.10 1.45
N ARG A 82 -35.86 5.31 0.27
CA ARG A 82 -34.56 5.97 0.06
C ARG A 82 -34.72 7.19 -0.84
N SER A 83 -33.93 8.23 -0.56
CA SER A 83 -33.76 9.35 -1.48
C SER A 83 -32.86 8.93 -2.64
N SER A 84 -33.23 9.37 -3.83
CA SER A 84 -32.41 9.28 -5.03
C SER A 84 -32.27 10.69 -5.57
N VAL A 85 -31.19 11.37 -5.19
CA VAL A 85 -31.02 12.79 -5.48
C VAL A 85 -30.50 12.98 -6.90
N VAL A 86 -30.99 14.00 -7.61
CA VAL A 86 -30.49 14.37 -8.93
C VAL A 86 -29.11 15.01 -8.78
N GLY A 87 -28.14 14.49 -9.54
CA GLY A 87 -26.73 14.90 -9.45
C GLY A 87 -26.06 14.53 -8.11
N GLU A 88 -26.52 13.47 -7.43
CA GLU A 88 -25.80 12.88 -6.31
C GLU A 88 -24.49 12.24 -6.80
N SER A 89 -23.38 12.54 -6.12
CA SER A 89 -22.08 11.96 -6.41
C SER A 89 -21.78 10.77 -5.51
N ILE A 90 -20.73 10.03 -5.86
CA ILE A 90 -20.23 8.93 -5.02
C ILE A 90 -19.75 9.42 -3.63
N TRP A 91 -19.44 10.72 -3.54
CA TRP A 91 -18.95 11.41 -2.35
C TRP A 91 -20.07 11.87 -1.41
N ASP A 92 -21.32 11.89 -1.87
CA ASP A 92 -22.50 12.23 -1.07
C ASP A 92 -23.06 11.01 -0.29
N ARG A 93 -22.44 9.84 -0.44
CA ARG A 93 -22.95 8.59 0.16
C ARG A 93 -23.08 8.66 1.68
N GLY A 94 -24.24 8.20 2.16
CA GLY A 94 -24.58 8.19 3.58
C GLY A 94 -25.03 9.55 4.13
N THR A 95 -25.16 10.59 3.30
CA THR A 95 -25.57 11.94 3.74
C THR A 95 -27.06 12.05 4.01
N PHE A 96 -27.90 11.36 3.23
CA PHE A 96 -29.35 11.51 3.27
C PHE A 96 -30.04 10.41 4.07
N GLU A 97 -31.22 10.71 4.63
CA GLU A 97 -31.96 9.78 5.45
C GLU A 97 -32.59 8.64 4.63
N THR A 98 -32.74 7.49 5.29
CA THR A 98 -33.46 6.32 4.77
C THR A 98 -34.48 5.89 5.83
N CYS A 99 -35.73 5.68 5.42
CA CYS A 99 -36.83 5.32 6.32
C CYS A 99 -37.29 3.87 6.08
N GLY A 100 -37.42 3.09 7.15
CA GLY A 100 -38.11 1.81 7.11
C GLY A 100 -39.60 1.98 7.37
N LEU A 101 -40.45 1.24 6.65
CA LEU A 101 -41.91 1.29 6.79
C LEU A 101 -42.47 -0.14 6.85
N GLU A 102 -43.36 -0.40 7.81
CA GLU A 102 -44.17 -1.63 7.84
C GLU A 102 -45.47 -1.37 7.08
N VAL A 103 -45.88 -2.32 6.24
CA VAL A 103 -47.09 -2.19 5.41
C VAL A 103 -48.31 -2.60 6.22
N ASP A 104 -49.23 -1.66 6.39
CA ASP A 104 -50.54 -1.90 7.02
C ASP A 104 -51.51 -2.57 6.04
N ASP A 105 -52.44 -3.37 6.56
CA ASP A 105 -53.49 -4.01 5.77
C ASP A 105 -54.57 -2.99 5.34
N ASP A 106 -54.72 -1.89 6.09
CA ASP A 106 -55.54 -0.76 5.70
C ASP A 106 -54.78 0.17 4.74
N SER A 107 -55.23 0.21 3.48
CA SER A 107 -54.62 1.03 2.43
C SER A 107 -54.59 2.53 2.75
N THR A 108 -55.54 3.04 3.55
CA THR A 108 -55.57 4.46 3.93
C THR A 108 -54.50 4.76 4.97
N ILE A 109 -54.32 3.88 5.96
CA ILE A 109 -53.26 3.99 6.97
C ILE A 109 -51.89 3.86 6.29
N PHE A 110 -51.71 2.82 5.46
CA PHE A 110 -50.48 2.58 4.73
C PHE A 110 -50.12 3.77 3.82
N GLY A 111 -51.10 4.32 3.09
CA GLY A 111 -50.90 5.50 2.24
C GLY A 111 -50.41 6.72 3.03
N GLY A 112 -51.04 7.02 4.18
CA GLY A 112 -50.63 8.13 5.04
C GLY A 112 -49.20 7.96 5.60
N GLN A 113 -48.87 6.76 6.10
CA GLN A 113 -47.52 6.45 6.59
C GLN A 113 -46.46 6.53 5.50
N LEU A 114 -46.80 6.12 4.27
CA LEU A 114 -45.91 6.22 3.12
C LEU A 114 -45.61 7.68 2.76
N VAL A 115 -46.62 8.54 2.73
CA VAL A 115 -46.43 9.99 2.49
C VAL A 115 -45.54 10.60 3.58
N GLU A 116 -45.76 10.25 4.85
CA GLU A 116 -44.92 10.72 5.95
C GLU A 116 -43.46 10.26 5.79
N ALA A 117 -43.24 8.99 5.45
CA ALA A 117 -41.90 8.44 5.22
C ALA A 117 -41.19 9.11 4.02
N ILE A 118 -41.92 9.38 2.95
CA ILE A 118 -41.42 10.14 1.79
C ILE A 118 -41.05 11.56 2.22
N GLY A 119 -41.92 12.24 2.98
CA GLY A 119 -41.67 13.59 3.48
C GLY A 119 -40.38 13.69 4.31
N LYS A 120 -40.12 12.72 5.20
CA LYS A 120 -38.87 12.66 5.99
C LYS A 120 -37.63 12.53 5.11
N VAL A 121 -37.66 11.60 4.16
CA VAL A 121 -36.55 11.37 3.23
C VAL A 121 -36.27 12.61 2.37
N LEU A 122 -37.31 13.27 1.85
CA LEU A 122 -37.17 14.49 1.06
C LEU A 122 -36.66 15.68 1.89
N ALA A 123 -37.12 15.82 3.14
CA ALA A 123 -36.64 16.88 4.02
C ALA A 123 -35.12 16.79 4.26
N SER A 124 -34.56 15.57 4.28
CA SER A 124 -33.13 15.36 4.47
C SER A 124 -32.25 15.85 3.31
N THR A 125 -32.82 16.09 2.11
CA THR A 125 -32.03 16.42 0.90
C THR A 125 -31.79 17.92 0.72
N GLY A 126 -32.23 18.75 1.66
CA GLY A 126 -31.97 20.20 1.63
C GLY A 126 -32.63 20.92 0.45
N GLY A 127 -33.76 20.41 -0.06
CA GLY A 127 -34.51 21.01 -1.17
C GLY A 127 -33.96 20.67 -2.57
N ARG A 128 -33.00 19.75 -2.67
CA ARG A 128 -32.51 19.25 -3.97
C ARG A 128 -33.62 18.46 -4.68
N GLU A 129 -33.64 18.54 -6.01
CA GLU A 129 -34.53 17.70 -6.82
C GLU A 129 -34.23 16.22 -6.54
N THR A 130 -35.25 15.49 -6.06
CA THR A 130 -35.06 14.16 -5.46
C THR A 130 -36.16 13.21 -5.94
N GLY A 131 -35.79 12.15 -6.64
CA GLY A 131 -36.65 10.99 -6.84
C GLY A 131 -36.70 10.13 -5.58
N VAL A 132 -37.73 9.29 -5.45
CA VAL A 132 -37.86 8.37 -4.32
C VAL A 132 -37.78 6.93 -4.79
N MET A 133 -37.00 6.15 -4.08
CA MET A 133 -36.82 4.73 -4.32
C MET A 133 -37.43 3.93 -3.17
N ILE A 134 -38.38 3.04 -3.46
CA ILE A 134 -39.08 2.22 -2.47
C ILE A 134 -38.71 0.77 -2.72
N HIS A 135 -37.94 0.16 -1.83
CA HIS A 135 -37.44 -1.22 -1.93
C HIS A 135 -38.19 -2.15 -1.01
N ARG A 136 -38.27 -3.43 -1.38
CA ARG A 136 -38.45 -4.49 -0.39
C ARG A 136 -37.35 -4.39 0.67
N HIS A 137 -37.73 -4.30 1.94
CA HIS A 137 -36.76 -4.32 3.02
C HIS A 137 -36.46 -5.77 3.42
N ILE A 138 -35.30 -6.27 2.97
CA ILE A 138 -34.73 -7.54 3.44
C ILE A 138 -33.85 -7.21 4.65
N ARG A 139 -34.12 -7.83 5.80
CA ARG A 139 -33.24 -7.72 6.98
C ARG A 139 -31.93 -8.47 6.70
N PRO A 140 -30.79 -7.78 6.55
CA PRO A 140 -29.56 -8.43 6.16
C PRO A 140 -28.97 -9.24 7.32
N THR A 141 -28.43 -10.42 7.04
CA THR A 141 -27.54 -11.15 7.94
C THR A 141 -26.11 -10.63 7.84
N ALA A 142 -25.73 -10.11 6.67
CA ALA A 142 -24.53 -9.31 6.46
C ALA A 142 -24.76 -8.30 5.33
N GLN A 143 -23.95 -7.24 5.31
CA GLN A 143 -23.99 -6.18 4.31
C GLN A 143 -22.60 -5.60 4.07
N GLY A 144 -22.43 -4.91 2.96
CA GLY A 144 -21.13 -4.37 2.62
C GLY A 144 -21.08 -3.60 1.31
N GLU A 145 -19.85 -3.32 0.88
CA GLU A 145 -19.56 -2.66 -0.39
C GLU A 145 -18.72 -3.59 -1.28
N PHE A 146 -18.87 -3.43 -2.59
CA PHE A 146 -18.08 -4.12 -3.60
C PHE A 146 -17.78 -3.18 -4.76
N GLY A 147 -16.51 -2.82 -4.97
CA GLY A 147 -16.17 -1.86 -6.02
C GLY A 147 -14.76 -1.99 -6.57
N ASN A 148 -14.52 -1.36 -7.71
CA ASN A 148 -13.21 -1.27 -8.38
C ASN A 148 -12.71 0.18 -8.46
N LEU A 149 -13.04 0.99 -7.46
CA LEU A 149 -12.70 2.40 -7.32
C LEU A 149 -11.20 2.69 -7.49
N GLN A 150 -10.85 3.90 -7.91
CA GLN A 150 -9.48 4.26 -8.29
C GLN A 150 -8.49 4.06 -7.14
N ARG A 151 -8.91 4.25 -5.88
CA ARG A 151 -8.10 3.94 -4.68
C ARG A 151 -7.66 2.49 -4.56
N ILE A 152 -8.36 1.56 -5.24
CA ILE A 152 -8.15 0.11 -5.12
C ILE A 152 -6.99 -0.35 -5.98
N SER A 153 -7.01 0.01 -7.27
CA SER A 153 -6.00 -0.40 -8.23
C SER A 153 -6.00 0.50 -9.47
N LYS A 154 -4.88 0.48 -10.20
CA LYS A 154 -4.77 1.10 -11.52
C LYS A 154 -5.59 0.36 -12.57
N THR A 155 -5.81 -0.94 -12.42
CA THR A 155 -6.66 -1.72 -13.33
C THR A 155 -8.09 -1.79 -12.81
N ARG A 156 -9.04 -2.12 -13.70
CA ARG A 156 -10.47 -2.22 -13.39
C ARG A 156 -10.89 -3.61 -12.94
N ASP A 157 -10.02 -4.60 -13.12
CA ASP A 157 -10.28 -5.99 -12.74
C ASP A 157 -10.01 -6.25 -11.26
N HIS A 158 -9.36 -5.34 -10.55
CA HIS A 158 -9.15 -5.47 -9.12
C HIS A 158 -10.30 -4.80 -8.36
N TRP A 159 -10.99 -5.61 -7.58
CA TRP A 159 -12.12 -5.22 -6.76
C TRP A 159 -11.80 -5.35 -5.27
N GLU A 160 -12.54 -4.61 -4.45
CA GLU A 160 -12.56 -4.74 -2.99
C GLU A 160 -13.95 -5.14 -2.54
N ILE A 161 -14.04 -6.22 -1.76
CA ILE A 161 -15.22 -6.57 -0.99
C ILE A 161 -14.99 -6.05 0.42
N ALA A 162 -15.82 -5.12 0.86
CA ALA A 162 -15.88 -4.67 2.25
C ALA A 162 -17.12 -5.28 2.91
N VAL A 163 -16.99 -5.88 4.09
CA VAL A 163 -18.09 -6.41 4.89
C VAL A 163 -18.19 -5.57 6.15
N ARG A 164 -19.36 -4.99 6.41
CA ARG A 164 -19.63 -4.20 7.62
C ARG A 164 -20.20 -5.11 8.70
N GLU A 165 -19.50 -5.21 9.82
CA GLU A 165 -19.95 -5.97 10.98
C GLU A 165 -20.80 -5.11 11.93
N ALA A 166 -21.61 -5.77 12.77
CA ALA A 166 -22.57 -5.10 13.65
C ALA A 166 -21.91 -4.21 14.72
N ASP A 167 -20.63 -4.44 15.02
CA ASP A 167 -19.84 -3.70 16.01
C ASP A 167 -19.02 -2.54 15.40
N GLY A 168 -19.22 -2.23 14.11
CA GLY A 168 -18.54 -1.16 13.40
C GLY A 168 -17.20 -1.56 12.76
N LEU A 169 -16.79 -2.83 12.89
CA LEU A 169 -15.62 -3.35 12.17
C LEU A 169 -15.91 -3.53 10.68
N THR A 170 -14.87 -3.33 9.87
CA THR A 170 -14.92 -3.61 8.43
C THR A 170 -13.86 -4.63 8.07
N LEU A 171 -14.28 -5.76 7.49
CA LEU A 171 -13.38 -6.72 6.85
C LEU A 171 -13.24 -6.34 5.38
N ARG A 172 -12.01 -6.20 4.88
CA ARG A 172 -11.75 -5.90 3.46
C ARG A 172 -11.04 -7.08 2.82
N GLN A 173 -11.38 -7.37 1.57
CA GLN A 173 -10.79 -8.44 0.78
C GLN A 173 -10.64 -8.02 -0.68
N ARG A 174 -9.49 -8.30 -1.29
CA ARG A 174 -9.24 -8.03 -2.71
C ARG A 174 -9.62 -9.24 -3.56
N VAL A 175 -10.19 -8.98 -4.75
CA VAL A 175 -10.48 -10.00 -5.78
C VAL A 175 -10.05 -9.47 -7.14
N ASN A 176 -9.58 -10.34 -8.03
CA ASN A 176 -9.26 -9.99 -9.41
C ASN A 176 -10.18 -10.75 -10.38
N SER A 177 -11.04 -10.03 -11.10
CA SER A 177 -12.05 -10.58 -12.01
C SER A 177 -11.53 -10.92 -13.41
N GLN A 178 -10.26 -10.66 -13.74
CA GLN A 178 -9.71 -10.79 -15.10
C GLN A 178 -9.88 -12.19 -15.69
N ARG A 179 -9.83 -13.23 -14.85
CA ARG A 179 -9.94 -14.64 -15.26
C ARG A 179 -11.27 -15.28 -14.84
N ASP A 180 -12.17 -14.51 -14.22
CA ASP A 180 -13.47 -15.03 -13.80
C ASP A 180 -14.49 -14.90 -14.94
N GLN A 181 -15.38 -15.87 -15.04
CA GLN A 181 -16.49 -15.84 -15.99
C GLN A 181 -17.60 -14.91 -15.47
N ALA A 182 -18.17 -14.09 -16.35
CA ALA A 182 -19.31 -13.23 -16.03
C ALA A 182 -20.48 -14.07 -15.49
N LYS A 183 -21.15 -13.57 -14.44
CA LYS A 183 -22.33 -14.23 -13.88
C LYS A 183 -23.54 -14.06 -14.79
N GLU A 184 -24.33 -15.11 -14.91
CA GLU A 184 -25.58 -15.12 -15.67
C GLU A 184 -26.60 -14.16 -15.03
N PRO A 185 -27.11 -13.15 -15.77
CA PRO A 185 -27.98 -12.11 -15.21
C PRO A 185 -29.39 -12.62 -14.84
N GLU A 186 -29.84 -13.72 -15.44
CA GLU A 186 -31.15 -14.32 -15.16
C GLU A 186 -31.15 -15.21 -13.91
N ALA A 187 -29.97 -15.65 -13.46
CA ALA A 187 -29.84 -16.51 -12.29
C ALA A 187 -29.64 -15.68 -11.01
N PRO A 188 -30.28 -16.06 -9.88
CA PRO A 188 -30.03 -15.39 -8.61
C PRO A 188 -28.59 -15.60 -8.14
N LEU A 189 -28.05 -14.64 -7.40
CA LEU A 189 -26.72 -14.72 -6.78
C LEU A 189 -26.75 -15.61 -5.53
N ALA A 190 -27.14 -16.88 -5.73
CA ALA A 190 -27.33 -17.85 -4.66
C ALA A 190 -26.02 -18.22 -3.95
N ILE A 191 -26.11 -18.34 -2.63
CA ILE A 191 -25.04 -18.85 -1.78
C ILE A 191 -25.00 -20.37 -1.95
N ARG A 192 -23.84 -20.91 -2.36
CA ARG A 192 -23.63 -22.35 -2.56
C ARG A 192 -22.60 -22.87 -1.57
N SER A 193 -22.91 -23.99 -0.91
CA SER A 193 -21.95 -24.70 -0.06
C SER A 193 -20.67 -25.03 -0.86
N GLY A 194 -19.51 -24.71 -0.29
CA GLY A 194 -18.20 -24.99 -0.89
C GLY A 194 -17.73 -24.00 -1.97
N LEU A 195 -18.56 -23.05 -2.42
CA LEU A 195 -18.10 -21.98 -3.30
C LEU A 195 -17.54 -20.82 -2.48
N ALA A 196 -16.27 -20.50 -2.70
CA ALA A 196 -15.63 -19.37 -2.06
C ALA A 196 -16.31 -18.05 -2.47
N ARG A 197 -16.60 -17.16 -1.51
CA ARG A 197 -17.30 -15.89 -1.73
C ARG A 197 -16.62 -15.04 -2.81
N GLU A 198 -15.30 -15.09 -2.86
CA GLU A 198 -14.43 -14.41 -3.80
C GLU A 198 -14.76 -14.79 -5.25
N ARG A 199 -15.12 -16.04 -5.52
CA ARG A 199 -15.50 -16.52 -6.86
C ARG A 199 -16.87 -16.01 -7.30
N LEU A 200 -17.80 -15.85 -6.35
CA LEU A 200 -19.09 -15.23 -6.65
C LEU A 200 -18.89 -13.77 -7.05
N PHE A 201 -18.20 -13.00 -6.21
CA PHE A 201 -17.94 -11.57 -6.46
C PHE A 201 -17.00 -11.34 -7.65
N GLY A 202 -16.04 -12.22 -7.91
CA GLY A 202 -15.21 -12.19 -9.12
C GLY A 202 -16.06 -12.26 -10.39
N GLY A 203 -17.04 -13.17 -10.43
CA GLY A 203 -17.98 -13.25 -11.55
C GLY A 203 -18.97 -12.08 -11.65
N ILE A 204 -19.37 -11.47 -10.52
CA ILE A 204 -20.13 -10.20 -10.52
C ILE A 204 -19.26 -9.08 -11.11
N GLY A 205 -18.01 -8.96 -10.68
CA GLY A 205 -17.06 -7.98 -11.22
C GLY A 205 -16.80 -8.16 -12.71
N ALA A 206 -16.67 -9.41 -13.18
CA ALA A 206 -16.56 -9.74 -14.60
C ALA A 206 -17.80 -9.30 -15.39
N TRP A 207 -19.01 -9.54 -14.86
CA TRP A 207 -20.25 -9.05 -15.49
C TRP A 207 -20.30 -7.52 -15.54
N LEU A 208 -19.97 -6.83 -14.43
CA LEU A 208 -19.96 -5.36 -14.38
C LEU A 208 -18.99 -4.76 -15.41
N ASN A 209 -17.78 -5.30 -15.54
CA ASN A 209 -16.78 -4.80 -16.49
C ASN A 209 -17.11 -5.17 -17.95
N ASN A 210 -17.46 -6.42 -18.21
CA ASN A 210 -17.54 -6.97 -19.57
C ASN A 210 -18.92 -6.79 -20.20
N GLU A 211 -19.99 -6.96 -19.43
CA GLU A 211 -21.37 -7.00 -19.95
C GLU A 211 -22.13 -5.70 -19.71
N LEU A 212 -22.01 -5.11 -18.52
CA LEU A 212 -22.69 -3.85 -18.18
C LEU A 212 -21.96 -2.64 -18.77
N LEU A 213 -20.66 -2.50 -18.48
CA LEU A 213 -19.88 -1.37 -18.96
C LEU A 213 -19.36 -1.54 -20.39
N ARG A 214 -19.26 -2.76 -20.91
CA ARG A 214 -18.85 -3.07 -22.30
C ARG A 214 -17.61 -2.29 -22.77
N GLY A 215 -16.57 -2.28 -21.94
CA GLY A 215 -15.30 -1.61 -22.25
C GLY A 215 -15.25 -0.10 -21.98
N ARG A 216 -16.36 0.56 -21.59
CA ARG A 216 -16.33 1.96 -21.14
C ARG A 216 -15.49 2.10 -19.87
N SER A 217 -14.80 3.22 -19.65
CA SER A 217 -13.74 3.38 -18.62
C SER A 217 -14.20 3.59 -17.18
N GLN A 218 -15.52 3.67 -16.94
CA GLN A 218 -16.10 3.92 -15.62
C GLN A 218 -15.64 2.87 -14.59
N ARG A 219 -15.57 3.33 -13.33
CA ARG A 219 -15.44 2.50 -12.14
C ARG A 219 -16.74 2.55 -11.37
N LEU A 220 -17.03 1.46 -10.67
CA LEU A 220 -18.31 1.24 -10.02
C LEU A 220 -18.07 0.81 -8.58
N ASN A 221 -19.04 1.15 -7.73
CA ASN A 221 -19.14 0.60 -6.39
C ASN A 221 -20.59 0.23 -6.10
N CYS A 222 -20.79 -1.02 -5.69
CA CYS A 222 -22.10 -1.56 -5.36
C CYS A 222 -22.25 -1.70 -3.85
N GLU A 223 -23.41 -1.34 -3.32
CA GLU A 223 -23.85 -1.79 -1.99
C GLU A 223 -24.49 -3.17 -2.13
N TRP A 224 -24.13 -4.09 -1.25
CA TRP A 224 -24.71 -5.43 -1.24
C TRP A 224 -25.21 -5.84 0.14
N ILE A 225 -26.23 -6.71 0.15
CA ILE A 225 -26.78 -7.36 1.33
C ILE A 225 -26.91 -8.87 1.10
N THR A 226 -27.05 -9.65 2.17
CA THR A 226 -27.41 -11.07 2.09
C THR A 226 -28.37 -11.47 3.19
N ASP A 227 -29.19 -12.49 2.92
CA ASP A 227 -30.12 -13.14 3.85
C ASP A 227 -29.69 -14.58 4.21
N ASN A 228 -28.43 -14.95 3.94
CA ASN A 228 -27.85 -16.31 3.96
C ASN A 228 -28.26 -17.24 2.83
N ASN A 229 -29.25 -16.90 1.99
CA ASN A 229 -29.63 -17.71 0.82
C ASN A 229 -29.04 -17.13 -0.46
N ALA A 230 -29.04 -15.81 -0.61
CA ALA A 230 -28.51 -15.12 -1.77
C ALA A 230 -27.85 -13.79 -1.39
N TYR A 231 -27.06 -13.27 -2.32
CA TYR A 231 -26.59 -11.89 -2.31
C TYR A 231 -27.50 -11.02 -3.17
N TYR A 232 -27.65 -9.77 -2.76
CA TYR A 232 -28.42 -8.76 -3.49
C TYR A 232 -27.58 -7.50 -3.66
N LEU A 233 -27.56 -6.94 -4.87
CA LEU A 233 -27.03 -5.61 -5.13
C LEU A 233 -28.16 -4.61 -4.97
N VAL A 234 -28.04 -3.71 -3.99
CA VAL A 234 -29.11 -2.78 -3.61
C VAL A 234 -28.84 -1.34 -4.04
N GLN A 235 -27.61 -1.06 -4.50
CA GLN A 235 -27.20 0.21 -5.08
C GLN A 235 -25.98 -0.02 -5.96
N ILE A 236 -25.83 0.79 -7.02
CA ILE A 236 -24.64 0.83 -7.87
C ILE A 236 -24.33 2.28 -8.20
N ASP A 237 -23.14 2.72 -7.85
CA ASP A 237 -22.71 4.10 -8.07
C ASP A 237 -21.51 4.13 -9.01
N GLU A 238 -21.53 5.08 -9.95
CA GLU A 238 -20.38 5.45 -10.76
C GLU A 238 -19.39 6.25 -9.92
N GLU A 239 -18.09 5.96 -10.04
CA GLU A 239 -17.05 6.81 -9.52
C GLU A 239 -16.89 8.04 -10.41
N ASP A 240 -17.36 9.19 -9.92
CA ASP A 240 -17.18 10.49 -10.54
C ASP A 240 -15.97 11.23 -9.93
N GLU A 241 -15.62 12.37 -10.54
CA GLU A 241 -14.54 13.22 -10.06
C GLU A 241 -14.95 13.91 -8.75
N ASP A 242 -14.01 13.99 -7.80
CA ASP A 242 -14.19 14.76 -6.58
C ASP A 242 -14.01 16.26 -6.89
N LEU A 243 -15.13 16.93 -7.19
CA LEU A 243 -15.12 18.36 -7.50
C LEU A 243 -14.74 19.24 -6.29
N SER A 244 -14.74 18.68 -5.08
CA SER A 244 -14.22 19.38 -3.88
C SER A 244 -12.72 19.19 -3.69
N GLY A 245 -12.12 18.23 -4.41
CA GLY A 245 -10.69 17.94 -4.35
C GLY A 245 -9.83 19.05 -4.95
N VAL A 246 -8.65 19.23 -4.38
CA VAL A 246 -7.64 20.18 -4.87
C VAL A 246 -6.82 19.52 -5.98
N ASN A 247 -6.61 20.27 -7.07
CA ASN A 247 -5.65 19.88 -8.09
C ASN A 247 -4.23 20.27 -7.63
N PRO A 248 -3.34 19.31 -7.32
CA PRO A 248 -2.00 19.62 -6.80
C PRO A 248 -1.13 20.41 -7.78
N PHE A 249 -1.37 20.31 -9.09
CA PHE A 249 -0.63 21.07 -10.10
C PHE A 249 -1.09 22.54 -10.22
N GLN A 250 -2.24 22.88 -9.64
CA GLN A 250 -2.78 24.24 -9.65
C GLN A 250 -2.56 24.97 -8.31
N VAL A 251 -1.98 24.29 -7.31
CA VAL A 251 -1.60 24.92 -6.05
C VAL A 251 -0.52 25.96 -6.31
N ARG A 252 -0.79 27.21 -5.92
CA ARG A 252 0.13 28.32 -6.15
C ARG A 252 1.36 28.20 -5.24
N ILE A 253 2.55 28.11 -5.85
CA ILE A 253 3.83 28.15 -5.14
C ILE A 253 4.41 29.56 -5.25
N PRO A 254 4.48 30.36 -4.17
CA PRO A 254 5.17 31.64 -4.21
C PRO A 254 6.69 31.43 -4.40
N PRO A 255 7.35 32.26 -5.24
CA PRO A 255 8.80 32.19 -5.40
C PRO A 255 9.57 32.39 -4.10
N ALA A 256 10.70 31.71 -3.97
CA ALA A 256 11.66 31.93 -2.90
C ALA A 256 12.25 33.34 -3.03
N VAL A 257 12.20 34.11 -1.94
CA VAL A 257 12.71 35.47 -1.90
C VAL A 257 13.94 35.50 -0.99
N ARG A 258 15.05 36.03 -1.51
CA ARG A 258 16.22 36.31 -0.69
C ARG A 258 16.00 37.61 0.10
N PRO A 259 16.33 37.63 1.39
CA PRO A 259 16.15 38.82 2.19
C PRO A 259 17.18 39.91 1.85
N ALA A 260 16.77 41.16 2.01
CA ALA A 260 17.57 42.33 1.62
C ALA A 260 18.60 42.75 2.67
N ALA A 261 18.42 42.34 3.93
CA ALA A 261 19.27 42.71 5.05
C ALA A 261 19.77 41.46 5.79
N ASN A 262 21.00 41.54 6.33
CA ASN A 262 21.68 40.42 6.99
C ASN A 262 21.62 40.51 8.53
N SER A 263 21.14 41.61 9.09
CA SER A 263 20.97 41.78 10.53
C SER A 263 19.91 42.83 10.89
N GLY A 264 19.27 42.61 12.03
CA GLY A 264 18.30 43.51 12.66
C GLY A 264 18.72 43.85 14.09
N ALA A 265 17.78 44.37 14.88
CA ALA A 265 17.99 44.76 16.27
C ALA A 265 18.27 43.56 17.19
N TYR A 266 17.66 42.41 16.93
CA TYR A 266 17.77 41.17 17.71
C TYR A 266 18.06 39.94 16.86
N PHE A 267 17.47 39.85 15.67
CA PHE A 267 17.74 38.76 14.74
C PHE A 267 18.96 39.05 13.88
N ARG A 268 19.78 38.02 13.66
CA ARG A 268 20.96 38.06 12.81
C ARG A 268 21.01 36.84 11.90
N LEU A 269 21.64 37.00 10.74
CA LEU A 269 21.88 35.91 9.80
C LEU A 269 22.67 34.78 10.46
N ALA A 270 22.25 33.54 10.23
CA ALA A 270 22.90 32.34 10.77
C ALA A 270 24.11 31.95 9.91
N GLU A 271 25.30 32.36 10.33
CA GLU A 271 26.58 32.09 9.66
C GLU A 271 27.73 31.87 10.66
N GLY A 272 28.82 31.26 10.19
CA GLY A 272 30.03 31.04 10.98
C GLY A 272 29.78 30.24 12.26
N GLU A 273 30.35 30.70 13.38
CA GLU A 273 30.24 30.02 14.68
C GLU A 273 28.79 29.79 15.14
N ALA A 274 27.84 30.62 14.67
CA ALA A 274 26.42 30.48 14.99
C ALA A 274 25.85 29.11 14.60
N LEU A 275 26.32 28.56 13.48
CA LEU A 275 25.82 27.29 12.94
C LEU A 275 26.11 26.12 13.88
N ARG A 276 27.22 26.20 14.61
CA ARG A 276 27.65 25.18 15.58
C ARG A 276 27.21 25.48 17.00
N ALA A 277 26.72 26.68 17.26
CA ALA A 277 26.24 27.08 18.59
C ALA A 277 24.82 26.56 18.88
N TRP A 278 24.01 26.31 17.86
CA TRP A 278 22.58 26.00 18.00
C TRP A 278 22.17 24.75 17.21
N ASP A 279 21.49 23.81 17.86
CA ASP A 279 21.17 22.49 17.31
C ASP A 279 20.37 22.52 15.99
N LYS A 280 19.51 23.53 15.80
CA LYS A 280 18.68 23.67 14.59
C LYS A 280 19.38 24.42 13.44
N LEU A 281 20.56 24.99 13.67
CA LEU A 281 21.33 25.68 12.64
C LEU A 281 22.44 24.79 12.04
N GLU A 282 22.89 23.79 12.78
CA GLU A 282 23.94 22.84 12.34
C GLU A 282 23.57 22.15 11.01
N VAL A 283 22.27 21.98 10.78
CA VAL A 283 21.69 21.41 9.56
C VAL A 283 22.14 22.15 8.28
N LEU A 284 22.48 23.44 8.36
CA LEU A 284 22.99 24.19 7.21
C LEU A 284 24.41 23.78 6.80
N GLU A 285 25.29 23.44 7.76
CA GLU A 285 26.62 22.90 7.42
C GLU A 285 26.50 21.41 7.01
N GLN A 286 25.58 20.68 7.63
CA GLN A 286 25.41 19.24 7.40
C GLN A 286 24.75 18.90 6.05
N LEU A 287 23.84 19.75 5.55
CA LEU A 287 23.09 19.49 4.30
C LEU A 287 23.56 20.28 3.09
N TRP A 288 24.33 21.36 3.28
CA TRP A 288 24.70 22.26 2.19
C TRP A 288 26.21 22.44 2.10
N GLU A 289 26.72 22.63 0.89
CA GLU A 289 28.07 23.19 0.69
C GLU A 289 28.05 24.71 0.99
N PRO A 290 29.20 25.33 1.34
CA PRO A 290 29.27 26.74 1.71
C PRO A 290 28.64 27.68 0.66
N ASP A 291 28.95 27.46 -0.62
CA ASP A 291 28.51 28.30 -1.75
C ASP A 291 27.33 27.71 -2.54
N ALA A 292 26.61 26.76 -1.94
CA ALA A 292 25.52 26.08 -2.63
C ALA A 292 24.39 27.06 -3.00
N PHE A 293 24.02 27.02 -4.28
CA PHE A 293 22.88 27.77 -4.79
C PHE A 293 21.59 27.31 -4.10
N HIS A 294 20.67 28.24 -3.83
CA HIS A 294 19.40 27.99 -3.10
C HIS A 294 19.52 27.55 -1.64
N LYS A 295 20.70 27.64 -1.02
CA LYS A 295 20.85 27.43 0.43
C LYS A 295 19.88 28.33 1.23
N PRO A 296 19.06 27.76 2.14
CA PRO A 296 18.10 28.53 2.91
C PRO A 296 18.75 29.59 3.78
N THR A 297 18.14 30.77 3.82
CA THR A 297 18.53 31.83 4.74
C THR A 297 17.80 31.67 6.07
N LEU A 298 18.54 31.31 7.12
CA LEU A 298 18.03 31.25 8.49
C LEU A 298 18.52 32.45 9.30
N PHE A 299 17.65 32.99 10.14
CA PHE A 299 17.98 34.02 11.11
C PHE A 299 17.85 33.46 12.51
N TYR A 300 18.60 34.00 13.45
CA TYR A 300 18.46 33.61 14.85
C TYR A 300 18.61 34.77 15.81
N ALA A 301 17.97 34.63 16.96
CA ALA A 301 18.06 35.54 18.11
C ALA A 301 18.25 34.71 19.38
N PRO A 302 19.44 34.71 20.00
CA PRO A 302 19.63 34.11 21.33
C PRO A 302 18.67 34.75 22.34
N LEU A 303 18.11 33.94 23.24
CA LEU A 303 17.22 34.43 24.30
C LEU A 303 17.91 35.44 25.23
N SER A 304 19.24 35.33 25.36
CA SER A 304 20.10 36.28 26.07
C SER A 304 20.24 37.63 25.38
N ALA A 305 20.03 37.70 24.06
CA ALA A 305 20.04 38.96 23.31
C ALA A 305 18.74 39.78 23.51
N LEU A 306 17.66 39.14 23.97
CA LEU A 306 16.41 39.81 24.27
C LEU A 306 16.44 40.44 25.67
N PRO A 307 15.96 41.69 25.87
CA PRO A 307 15.90 42.30 27.19
C PRO A 307 15.06 41.47 28.19
N THR A 308 15.40 41.53 29.48
CA THR A 308 14.60 40.88 30.54
C THR A 308 13.18 41.44 30.59
N ARG A 309 13.04 42.76 30.41
CA ARG A 309 11.75 43.46 30.33
C ARG A 309 11.31 43.59 28.87
N LEU A 310 10.36 42.75 28.46
CA LEU A 310 9.81 42.73 27.10
C LEU A 310 8.66 43.74 26.95
N THR A 311 9.02 44.98 26.60
CA THR A 311 8.11 46.13 26.43
C THR A 311 7.57 46.26 24.99
N GLN A 312 6.63 47.18 24.76
CA GLN A 312 6.12 47.50 23.43
C GLN A 312 7.22 48.02 22.47
N SER A 313 8.28 48.64 22.99
CA SER A 313 9.44 49.04 22.18
C SER A 313 10.23 47.82 21.67
N VAL A 314 10.33 46.75 22.47
CA VAL A 314 10.94 45.48 22.04
C VAL A 314 10.09 44.82 20.97
N GLU A 315 8.76 44.81 21.13
CA GLU A 315 7.81 44.29 20.13
C GLU A 315 7.97 44.98 18.78
N LYS A 316 7.99 46.32 18.75
CA LYS A 316 8.18 47.09 17.50
C LYS A 316 9.52 46.81 16.81
N ARG A 317 10.60 46.62 17.58
CA ARG A 317 11.92 46.27 17.03
C ARG A 317 11.94 44.86 16.47
N LEU A 318 11.34 43.88 17.15
CA LEU A 318 11.18 42.52 16.63
C LEU A 318 10.30 42.50 15.38
N GLU A 319 9.20 43.26 15.36
CA GLU A 319 8.35 43.39 14.17
C GLU A 319 9.15 43.93 12.99
N ASN A 320 9.96 44.97 13.22
CA ASN A 320 10.83 45.52 12.19
C ASN A 320 11.85 44.49 11.68
N ASP A 321 12.51 43.75 12.58
CA ASP A 321 13.43 42.68 12.20
C ASP A 321 12.74 41.65 11.30
N PHE A 322 11.57 41.15 11.69
CA PHE A 322 10.82 40.20 10.87
C PHE A 322 10.46 40.77 9.49
N ARG A 323 9.98 42.02 9.46
CA ARG A 323 9.55 42.70 8.24
C ARG A 323 10.69 42.92 7.26
N THR A 324 11.88 43.29 7.74
CA THR A 324 13.04 43.62 6.90
C THR A 324 13.88 42.39 6.55
N LEU A 325 14.04 41.44 7.49
CA LEU A 325 14.90 40.26 7.32
C LEU A 325 14.18 39.06 6.72
N ILE A 326 12.87 38.90 6.88
CA ILE A 326 12.17 37.67 6.45
C ILE A 326 11.06 37.99 5.45
N GLY A 327 10.25 39.01 5.75
CA GLY A 327 9.26 39.56 4.84
C GLY A 327 7.93 39.90 5.49
N LYS A 328 6.92 40.19 4.65
CA LYS A 328 5.61 40.68 5.10
C LYS A 328 4.66 39.59 5.61
N SER A 329 4.95 38.31 5.33
CA SER A 329 4.14 37.15 5.73
C SER A 329 4.95 35.86 5.56
N GLY A 330 4.39 34.72 6.01
CA GLY A 330 5.02 33.42 5.87
C GLY A 330 6.23 33.26 6.79
N ILE A 331 6.23 33.92 7.95
CA ILE A 331 7.32 33.84 8.92
C ILE A 331 7.12 32.58 9.76
N VAL A 332 8.12 31.71 9.79
CA VAL A 332 8.15 30.53 10.66
C VAL A 332 9.20 30.74 11.73
N VAL A 333 8.82 30.58 13.00
CA VAL A 333 9.71 30.69 14.15
C VAL A 333 9.77 29.35 14.88
N ARG A 334 10.98 28.89 15.18
CA ARG A 334 11.27 27.67 15.93
C ARG A 334 12.15 28.00 17.12
N THR A 335 12.04 27.25 18.21
CA THR A 335 12.97 27.36 19.34
C THR A 335 14.09 26.33 19.22
N SER A 336 15.33 26.74 19.37
CA SER A 336 16.56 25.92 19.32
C SER A 336 17.25 25.96 20.68
N VAL A 337 18.00 24.90 21.01
CA VAL A 337 18.86 24.82 22.20
C VAL A 337 20.33 24.85 21.78
N SER A 338 21.23 25.10 22.72
CA SER A 338 22.67 24.99 22.46
C SER A 338 23.02 23.62 21.89
N ALA A 339 23.90 23.59 20.89
CA ALA A 339 24.37 22.34 20.30
C ALA A 339 25.00 21.44 21.37
N GLY A 340 24.70 20.14 21.32
CA GLY A 340 25.15 19.15 22.31
C GLY A 340 24.37 19.15 23.63
N ALA A 341 23.43 20.08 23.86
CA ALA A 341 22.53 20.01 25.00
C ALA A 341 21.55 18.83 24.89
N ASN A 342 21.00 18.38 26.03
CA ASN A 342 19.95 17.37 26.03
C ASN A 342 18.76 17.85 25.19
N LYS A 343 18.32 17.01 24.24
CA LYS A 343 17.17 17.32 23.38
C LYS A 343 15.91 17.48 24.22
N ILE A 344 15.35 18.68 24.19
CA ILE A 344 14.03 18.97 24.77
C ILE A 344 12.97 18.70 23.70
N THR A 345 12.07 17.77 23.98
CA THR A 345 10.92 17.45 23.11
C THR A 345 9.85 18.55 23.20
N ASN A 346 9.08 18.73 22.13
CA ASN A 346 7.92 19.64 22.09
C ASN A 346 8.26 21.13 22.35
N LEU A 347 9.45 21.57 21.96
CA LEU A 347 9.78 22.99 21.97
C LEU A 347 8.82 23.78 21.05
N PRO A 348 8.41 25.01 21.45
CA PRO A 348 7.49 25.82 20.67
C PRO A 348 7.94 26.03 19.21
N ARG A 349 6.96 25.97 18.33
CA ARG A 349 7.09 26.24 16.89
C ARG A 349 5.84 26.96 16.41
N SER A 350 6.01 27.94 15.52
CA SER A 350 4.89 28.55 14.81
C SER A 350 4.62 27.86 13.48
N GLU A 351 3.42 28.07 12.96
CA GLU A 351 3.12 27.95 11.53
C GLU A 351 3.58 29.23 10.81
N CYS A 352 2.86 29.68 9.80
CA CYS A 352 3.16 30.91 9.08
C CYS A 352 2.54 32.12 9.80
N LEU A 353 3.37 33.08 10.19
CA LEU A 353 2.98 34.31 10.88
C LEU A 353 3.24 35.54 10.01
N ASP A 354 2.57 36.64 10.36
CA ASP A 354 2.94 38.00 9.94
C ASP A 354 3.95 38.62 10.93
N PRO A 355 4.63 39.72 10.59
CA PRO A 355 5.67 40.33 11.45
C PRO A 355 5.19 40.68 12.86
N ILE A 356 3.95 41.13 13.03
CA ILE A 356 3.39 41.56 14.31
C ILE A 356 3.10 40.32 15.16
N THR A 357 2.42 39.32 14.59
CA THR A 357 2.14 38.06 15.30
C THR A 357 3.42 37.30 15.62
N ALA A 358 4.43 37.30 14.75
CA ALA A 358 5.74 36.71 15.01
C ALA A 358 6.47 37.38 16.20
N ALA A 359 6.48 38.72 16.25
CA ALA A 359 7.06 39.45 17.38
C ALA A 359 6.38 39.11 18.71
N ARG A 360 5.04 39.08 18.72
CA ARG A 360 4.24 38.70 19.89
C ARG A 360 4.49 37.24 20.29
N TRP A 361 4.60 36.34 19.31
CA TRP A 361 4.89 34.94 19.53
C TRP A 361 6.25 34.76 20.21
N VAL A 362 7.30 35.45 19.74
CA VAL A 362 8.64 35.43 20.36
C VAL A 362 8.57 35.97 21.80
N ILE A 363 7.89 37.09 22.02
CA ILE A 363 7.76 37.67 23.36
C ILE A 363 7.06 36.73 24.33
N LYS A 364 5.96 36.09 23.91
CA LYS A 364 5.21 35.12 24.73
C LYS A 364 6.12 33.97 25.14
N HIS A 365 6.72 33.29 24.17
CA HIS A 365 7.52 32.09 24.45
C HIS A 365 8.85 32.41 25.13
N ALA A 366 9.42 33.61 24.93
CA ALA A 366 10.58 34.05 25.70
C ALA A 366 10.29 34.11 27.20
N ARG A 367 9.08 34.54 27.60
CA ARG A 367 8.67 34.54 29.01
C ARG A 367 8.49 33.13 29.55
N GLU A 368 7.87 32.25 28.77
CA GLU A 368 7.62 30.86 29.15
C GLU A 368 8.93 30.08 29.31
N LEU A 369 9.85 30.19 28.34
CA LEU A 369 11.14 29.50 28.37
C LEU A 369 12.01 29.95 29.57
N ARG A 370 12.08 31.27 29.84
CA ARG A 370 12.79 31.80 31.02
C ARG A 370 12.24 31.27 32.34
N ARG A 371 10.94 30.99 32.41
CA ARG A 371 10.28 30.47 33.62
C ARG A 371 10.47 28.97 33.76
N ALA A 372 10.32 28.23 32.66
CA ALA A 372 10.31 26.77 32.68
C ALA A 372 11.73 26.17 32.80
N ASN A 373 12.73 26.81 32.19
CA ASN A 373 14.09 26.26 32.08
C ASN A 373 15.15 27.38 32.25
N PRO A 374 15.36 27.89 33.48
CA PRO A 374 16.22 29.05 33.72
C PRO A 374 17.69 28.82 33.34
N ASP A 375 18.19 27.58 33.47
CA ASP A 375 19.60 27.24 33.23
C ASP A 375 19.89 26.84 31.77
N THR A 376 18.86 26.72 30.93
CA THR A 376 19.02 26.29 29.53
C THR A 376 19.16 27.50 28.62
N GLN A 377 20.18 27.46 27.76
CA GLN A 377 20.34 28.45 26.71
C GLN A 377 19.45 28.12 25.50
N PHE A 378 18.63 29.10 25.11
CA PHE A 378 17.73 29.01 23.97
C PHE A 378 18.05 30.06 22.92
N ALA A 379 17.70 29.77 21.68
CA ALA A 379 17.58 30.75 20.61
C ALA A 379 16.26 30.58 19.87
N PHE A 380 15.73 31.69 19.35
CA PHE A 380 14.70 31.64 18.32
C PHE A 380 15.37 31.58 16.96
N VAL A 381 15.01 30.59 16.15
CA VAL A 381 15.43 30.46 14.76
C VAL A 381 14.22 30.81 13.90
N ALA A 382 14.38 31.76 12.99
CA ALA A 382 13.33 32.23 12.12
C ALA A 382 13.74 32.13 10.65
N HIS A 383 12.77 31.79 9.81
CA HIS A 383 12.96 31.68 8.38
C HIS A 383 11.65 31.96 7.65
N ARG A 384 11.75 32.22 6.35
CA ARG A 384 10.57 32.29 5.49
C ARG A 384 10.07 30.87 5.23
N PHE A 385 8.75 30.70 5.21
CA PHE A 385 8.08 29.47 4.83
C PHE A 385 8.57 29.01 3.45
N VAL A 386 8.96 27.74 3.37
CA VAL A 386 9.45 27.14 2.13
C VAL A 386 8.26 26.54 1.40
N ALA A 387 7.72 27.30 0.45
CA ALA A 387 6.64 26.82 -0.40
C ALA A 387 7.17 25.83 -1.44
N SER A 388 6.48 24.71 -1.59
CA SER A 388 6.87 23.63 -2.50
C SER A 388 5.62 22.92 -3.02
N ARG A 389 5.73 22.35 -4.22
CA ARG A 389 4.67 21.55 -4.83
C ARG A 389 4.50 20.21 -4.12
N SER A 390 5.60 19.64 -3.65
CA SER A 390 5.66 18.31 -3.06
C SER A 390 6.77 18.23 -2.03
N SER A 391 6.74 17.18 -1.23
CA SER A 391 7.75 16.91 -0.22
C SER A 391 8.17 15.46 -0.27
N ALA A 392 9.39 15.18 0.17
CA ALA A 392 9.92 13.83 0.19
C ALA A 392 10.79 13.56 1.41
N TRP A 393 10.89 12.28 1.79
CA TRP A 393 11.95 11.75 2.63
C TRP A 393 12.79 10.80 1.79
N ALA A 394 14.11 10.96 1.82
CA ALA A 394 15.05 10.11 1.08
C ALA A 394 15.93 9.35 2.07
N ARG A 395 16.04 8.03 1.90
CA ARG A 395 17.00 7.18 2.62
C ARG A 395 18.22 6.95 1.76
N ALA A 396 19.37 7.42 2.25
CA ALA A 396 20.67 7.24 1.60
C ALA A 396 21.71 6.73 2.59
N GLU A 397 22.62 5.88 2.11
CA GLU A 397 23.67 5.26 2.92
C GLU A 397 24.99 5.29 2.15
N PRO A 398 26.15 5.57 2.80
CA PRO A 398 27.42 5.75 2.10
C PRO A 398 27.83 4.57 1.21
N ALA A 399 27.51 3.34 1.62
CA ALA A 399 27.88 2.12 0.90
C ALA A 399 26.79 1.61 -0.06
N SER A 400 25.62 2.25 -0.08
CA SER A 400 24.49 1.83 -0.93
C SER A 400 24.51 2.61 -2.25
N PRO A 401 24.49 1.95 -3.41
CA PRO A 401 24.34 2.63 -4.70
C PRO A 401 22.88 3.03 -4.99
N VAL A 402 21.94 2.66 -4.11
CA VAL A 402 20.50 2.91 -4.27
C VAL A 402 20.02 3.86 -3.17
N VAL A 403 19.30 4.89 -3.59
CA VAL A 403 18.56 5.80 -2.71
C VAL A 403 17.07 5.52 -2.89
N GLU A 404 16.38 5.33 -1.77
CA GLU A 404 14.92 5.22 -1.72
C GLU A 404 14.33 6.58 -1.36
N ILE A 405 13.25 6.99 -2.03
CA ILE A 405 12.60 8.28 -1.82
C ILE A 405 11.09 8.05 -1.67
N ASN A 406 10.53 8.47 -0.55
CA ASN A 406 9.09 8.47 -0.30
C ASN A 406 8.56 9.90 -0.45
N SER A 407 7.65 10.13 -1.39
CA SER A 407 7.18 11.49 -1.73
C SER A 407 5.65 11.60 -1.80
N LEU A 408 5.13 12.80 -1.54
CA LEU A 408 3.71 13.13 -1.72
C LEU A 408 3.50 14.62 -2.03
N TRP A 409 2.25 14.97 -2.36
CA TRP A 409 1.83 16.33 -2.65
C TRP A 409 1.81 17.24 -1.41
N GLY A 410 2.25 18.49 -1.54
CA GLY A 410 2.21 19.46 -0.45
C GLY A 410 3.29 19.25 0.61
N LEU A 411 2.94 19.49 1.88
CA LEU A 411 3.86 19.64 3.01
C LEU A 411 4.34 18.29 3.60
N PRO A 412 5.57 18.24 4.15
CA PRO A 412 6.23 16.99 4.55
C PRO A 412 5.57 16.31 5.75
N ASP A 413 4.88 17.06 6.62
CA ASP A 413 4.21 16.51 7.80
C ASP A 413 3.15 15.45 7.43
N ALA A 414 2.55 15.55 6.23
CA ALA A 414 1.60 14.56 5.71
C ALA A 414 2.22 13.18 5.48
N LEU A 415 3.55 13.07 5.27
CA LEU A 415 4.22 11.77 5.05
C LEU A 415 4.10 10.86 6.27
N GLN A 416 3.73 11.39 7.45
CA GLN A 416 3.51 10.58 8.64
C GLN A 416 2.24 9.73 8.58
N TYR A 417 1.21 10.14 7.83
CA TYR A 417 -0.11 9.51 7.88
C TYR A 417 -0.78 9.32 6.52
N CYS A 418 -0.37 10.06 5.49
CA CYS A 418 -0.95 9.99 4.16
C CYS A 418 -0.20 9.00 3.26
N PRO A 419 -0.89 8.38 2.28
CA PRO A 419 -0.23 7.58 1.26
C PRO A 419 0.85 8.37 0.51
N TYR A 420 1.83 7.66 -0.01
CA TYR A 420 3.03 8.23 -0.63
C TYR A 420 3.48 7.39 -1.82
N ASP A 421 4.18 8.02 -2.75
CA ASP A 421 4.89 7.34 -3.83
C ASP A 421 6.25 6.87 -3.34
N ILE A 422 6.75 5.77 -3.90
CA ILE A 422 8.12 5.31 -3.67
C ILE A 422 8.91 5.48 -4.98
N TRP A 423 10.12 6.00 -4.87
CA TRP A 423 11.13 5.96 -5.93
C TRP A 423 12.35 5.19 -5.44
N GLU A 424 12.88 4.32 -6.29
CA GLU A 424 14.19 3.72 -6.11
C GLU A 424 15.12 4.23 -7.21
N VAL A 425 16.19 4.91 -6.83
CA VAL A 425 17.14 5.48 -7.77
C VAL A 425 18.51 4.85 -7.55
N HIS A 426 19.01 4.18 -8.59
CA HIS A 426 20.40 3.72 -8.64
C HIS A 426 21.29 4.87 -9.09
N VAL A 427 21.99 5.49 -8.13
CA VAL A 427 22.74 6.75 -8.32
C VAL A 427 23.81 6.63 -9.42
N PRO A 428 24.64 5.56 -9.50
CA PRO A 428 25.68 5.47 -10.52
C PRO A 428 25.16 5.42 -11.96
N THR A 429 24.00 4.80 -12.21
CA THR A 429 23.43 4.66 -13.57
C THR A 429 22.35 5.69 -13.87
N GLY A 430 21.85 6.41 -12.85
CA GLY A 430 20.71 7.30 -12.96
C GLY A 430 19.40 6.58 -13.32
N HIS A 431 19.33 5.25 -13.13
CA HIS A 431 18.10 4.49 -13.33
C HIS A 431 17.15 4.76 -12.16
N ALA A 432 15.94 5.23 -12.46
CA ALA A 432 14.93 5.59 -11.48
C ALA A 432 13.66 4.78 -11.74
N THR A 433 13.21 4.03 -10.74
CA THR A 433 11.98 3.23 -10.78
C THR A 433 10.96 3.84 -9.83
N ASP A 434 9.74 4.09 -10.30
CA ASP A 434 8.64 4.62 -9.52
C ASP A 434 7.59 3.55 -9.14
N TYR A 435 6.99 3.74 -7.97
CA TYR A 435 5.85 2.99 -7.47
C TYR A 435 4.78 4.00 -7.02
N PRO A 436 3.92 4.47 -7.95
CA PRO A 436 2.92 5.47 -7.65
C PRO A 436 1.77 4.88 -6.82
N GLU A 437 1.33 5.61 -5.81
CA GLU A 437 0.19 5.27 -4.97
C GLU A 437 -0.96 6.28 -5.09
N TYR A 438 -2.17 5.85 -4.73
CA TYR A 438 -3.35 6.70 -4.55
C TYR A 438 -3.21 7.58 -3.31
N LYS A 439 -2.78 8.83 -3.53
CA LYS A 439 -2.63 9.87 -2.52
C LYS A 439 -3.95 10.62 -2.40
N SER A 440 -4.82 10.13 -1.52
CA SER A 440 -6.16 10.68 -1.28
C SER A 440 -6.13 12.10 -0.73
N ASP A 441 -5.10 12.43 0.05
CA ASP A 441 -5.02 13.65 0.83
C ASP A 441 -3.63 14.29 0.69
N MET A 442 -3.60 15.61 0.85
CA MET A 442 -2.38 16.39 0.94
C MET A 442 -2.51 17.48 1.99
N LEU A 443 -1.38 17.94 2.52
CA LEU A 443 -1.33 19.04 3.47
C LEU A 443 -0.85 20.31 2.76
N ILE A 444 -1.64 21.38 2.81
CA ILE A 444 -1.32 22.67 2.19
C ILE A 444 -1.27 23.80 3.21
N SER A 445 -0.57 24.87 2.87
CA SER A 445 -0.65 26.13 3.61
C SER A 445 -1.74 27.01 3.02
N GLN A 446 -2.58 27.55 3.88
CA GLN A 446 -3.62 28.52 3.55
C GLN A 446 -3.05 29.95 3.45
N PRO A 447 -3.76 30.88 2.76
CA PRO A 447 -3.33 32.27 2.65
C PRO A 447 -3.21 33.02 3.98
N ASP A 448 -3.97 32.61 4.99
CA ASP A 448 -3.90 33.15 6.35
C ASP A 448 -2.72 32.62 7.18
N GLY A 449 -1.99 31.64 6.63
CA GLY A 449 -0.82 31.01 7.23
C GLY A 449 -1.11 29.72 8.00
N GLY A 450 -2.39 29.35 8.18
CA GLY A 450 -2.79 28.06 8.74
C GLY A 450 -2.49 26.91 7.78
N TRP A 451 -2.41 25.68 8.29
CA TRP A 451 -2.24 24.49 7.46
C TRP A 451 -3.50 23.63 7.48
N GLU A 452 -3.84 23.05 6.33
CA GLU A 452 -5.09 22.29 6.15
C GLU A 452 -4.85 21.02 5.33
N TYR A 453 -5.46 19.91 5.79
CA TYR A 453 -5.58 18.71 4.99
C TYR A 453 -6.71 18.87 3.99
N VAL A 454 -6.37 18.68 2.72
CA VAL A 454 -7.33 18.74 1.61
C VAL A 454 -7.28 17.44 0.84
N ARG A 455 -8.43 17.04 0.30
CA ARG A 455 -8.50 15.91 -0.63
C ARG A 455 -7.83 16.28 -1.94
N VAL A 456 -7.15 15.32 -2.55
CA VAL A 456 -6.63 15.43 -3.91
C VAL A 456 -7.72 15.01 -4.88
N LYS A 457 -7.85 15.70 -6.01
CA LYS A 457 -8.75 15.26 -7.10
C LYS A 457 -8.49 13.80 -7.46
N ASN A 458 -9.57 13.04 -7.63
CA ASN A 458 -9.54 11.60 -7.82
C ASN A 458 -8.70 11.22 -9.06
N GLU A 459 -8.89 11.92 -10.19
CA GLU A 459 -8.13 11.70 -11.43
C GLU A 459 -6.61 11.86 -11.23
N LEU A 460 -6.19 12.70 -10.28
CA LEU A 460 -4.78 13.04 -10.02
C LEU A 460 -4.19 12.29 -8.81
N ALA A 461 -5.00 11.61 -8.01
CA ALA A 461 -4.55 10.96 -6.78
C ALA A 461 -3.47 9.90 -7.03
N ARG A 462 -3.45 9.25 -8.21
CA ARG A 462 -2.41 8.28 -8.60
C ARG A 462 -1.24 8.87 -9.41
N SER A 463 -1.27 10.17 -9.71
CA SER A 463 -0.16 10.83 -10.40
C SER A 463 1.06 10.87 -9.50
N ASN A 464 2.25 10.70 -10.08
CA ASN A 464 3.50 10.84 -9.33
C ASN A 464 3.62 12.25 -8.75
N SER A 465 3.89 12.32 -7.45
CA SER A 465 4.12 13.56 -6.71
C SER A 465 5.45 14.22 -7.05
N ILE A 466 6.42 13.51 -7.64
CA ILE A 466 7.67 14.10 -8.12
C ILE A 466 8.02 13.55 -9.49
N LEU A 467 8.78 14.31 -10.27
CA LEU A 467 9.25 13.93 -11.59
C LEU A 467 10.51 13.06 -11.48
N SER A 468 10.77 12.23 -12.51
CA SER A 468 11.99 11.41 -12.55
C SER A 468 13.28 12.24 -12.44
N ALA A 469 13.31 13.43 -13.05
CA ALA A 469 14.45 14.34 -12.94
C ALA A 469 14.67 14.84 -11.50
N GLU A 470 13.60 15.16 -10.78
CA GLU A 470 13.66 15.57 -9.38
C GLU A 470 14.08 14.40 -8.48
N ALA A 471 13.57 13.19 -8.72
CA ALA A 471 13.96 11.99 -7.99
C ALA A 471 15.47 11.70 -8.15
N LYS A 472 16.02 11.85 -9.36
CA LYS A 472 17.46 11.67 -9.62
C LYS A 472 18.32 12.71 -8.92
N ASP A 473 17.90 13.97 -8.94
CA ASP A 473 18.57 15.07 -8.25
C ASP A 473 18.56 14.88 -6.72
N ILE A 474 17.40 14.54 -6.15
CA ILE A 474 17.25 14.22 -4.72
C ILE A 474 18.14 13.03 -4.35
N ALA A 475 18.17 11.97 -5.18
CA ALA A 475 18.97 10.78 -4.92
C ALA A 475 20.46 11.09 -4.92
N LEU A 476 20.96 11.78 -5.94
CA LEU A 476 22.38 12.14 -6.06
C LEU A 476 22.84 12.97 -4.86
N ARG A 477 22.10 14.03 -4.53
CA ARG A 477 22.46 14.92 -3.41
C ARG A 477 22.30 14.23 -2.06
N SER A 478 21.30 13.37 -1.89
CA SER A 478 21.14 12.57 -0.67
C SER A 478 22.30 11.61 -0.45
N ALA A 479 22.80 10.96 -1.52
CA ALA A 479 23.97 10.09 -1.45
C ALA A 479 25.24 10.87 -1.06
N GLN A 480 25.46 12.04 -1.67
CA GLN A 480 26.58 12.93 -1.32
C GLN A 480 26.51 13.41 0.14
N ILE A 481 25.32 13.75 0.63
CA ILE A 481 25.11 14.13 2.04
C ILE A 481 25.44 12.96 2.96
N ALA A 482 24.94 11.75 2.67
CA ALA A 482 25.21 10.57 3.48
C ALA A 482 26.71 10.24 3.52
N GLU A 483 27.39 10.29 2.37
CA GLU A 483 28.84 10.09 2.25
C GLU A 483 29.62 11.11 3.10
N ARG A 484 29.29 12.40 2.99
CA ARG A 484 29.92 13.47 3.76
C ARG A 484 29.69 13.33 5.27
N LEU A 485 28.51 12.89 5.69
CA LEU A 485 28.18 12.65 7.10
C LEU A 485 28.73 11.30 7.62
N GLY A 486 29.19 10.43 6.72
CA GLY A 486 29.74 9.12 7.03
C GLY A 486 28.73 8.14 7.65
N ARG A 487 27.43 8.32 7.40
CA ARG A 487 26.37 7.53 8.05
C ARG A 487 25.10 7.41 7.21
N ALA A 488 24.29 6.40 7.52
CA ALA A 488 22.97 6.21 6.92
C ALA A 488 22.01 7.31 7.37
N CYS A 489 21.32 7.96 6.43
CA CYS A 489 20.52 9.15 6.68
C CYS A 489 19.12 9.03 6.08
N HIS A 490 18.12 9.51 6.82
CA HIS A 490 16.83 9.94 6.29
C HIS A 490 16.88 11.46 6.12
N ILE A 491 16.69 11.95 4.90
CA ILE A 491 16.80 13.37 4.55
C ILE A 491 15.43 13.85 4.06
N MET A 492 14.91 14.91 4.67
CA MET A 492 13.68 15.58 4.27
C MET A 492 13.97 16.62 3.18
N TRP A 493 13.12 16.62 2.16
CA TRP A 493 13.21 17.47 0.99
C TRP A 493 11.91 18.24 0.75
N PHE A 494 12.04 19.52 0.41
CA PHE A 494 11.00 20.26 -0.30
C PHE A 494 11.28 20.16 -1.82
N VAL A 495 10.27 19.83 -2.60
CA VAL A 495 10.40 19.47 -4.02
C VAL A 495 9.54 20.39 -4.89
N GLY A 496 10.12 20.89 -5.98
CA GLY A 496 9.46 21.84 -6.87
C GLY A 496 9.21 23.20 -6.21
N CYS A 497 10.20 23.72 -5.47
CA CYS A 497 10.24 25.13 -5.08
C CYS A 497 10.44 26.00 -6.33
N LEU A 498 9.97 27.25 -6.32
CA LEU A 498 10.14 28.18 -7.44
C LEU A 498 11.12 29.29 -7.11
N ASP A 499 12.00 29.61 -8.06
CA ASP A 499 12.83 30.81 -8.01
C ASP A 499 12.08 31.99 -8.66
N THR A 500 12.60 33.21 -8.48
CA THR A 500 12.05 34.47 -8.98
C THR A 500 11.95 34.55 -10.50
N ASP A 501 12.75 33.76 -11.22
CA ASP A 501 12.72 33.61 -12.68
C ASP A 501 11.72 32.51 -13.15
N GLY A 502 11.09 31.79 -12.21
CA GLY A 502 10.18 30.68 -12.48
C GLY A 502 10.84 29.30 -12.55
N THR A 503 12.17 29.20 -12.39
CA THR A 503 12.88 27.92 -12.41
C THR A 503 12.56 27.08 -11.18
N THR A 504 12.35 25.78 -11.36
CA THR A 504 12.06 24.83 -10.27
C THR A 504 13.34 24.29 -9.62
N PHE A 505 13.36 24.14 -8.29
CA PHE A 505 14.49 23.53 -7.57
C PHE A 505 14.04 22.74 -6.32
N ASN A 506 14.91 21.88 -5.80
CA ASN A 506 14.63 21.08 -4.59
C ASN A 506 15.59 21.42 -3.45
N VAL A 507 15.09 21.39 -2.22
CA VAL A 507 15.77 21.91 -1.01
C VAL A 507 15.85 20.80 0.05
N PRO A 508 17.04 20.29 0.39
CA PRO A 508 17.21 19.47 1.58
C PRO A 508 17.04 20.36 2.82
N TRP A 509 16.20 19.93 3.76
CA TRP A 509 15.75 20.77 4.86
C TRP A 509 16.13 20.24 6.24
N TYR A 510 16.05 18.93 6.43
CA TYR A 510 16.27 18.27 7.71
C TYR A 510 16.77 16.86 7.48
N TRP A 511 17.46 16.27 8.46
CA TRP A 511 17.83 14.86 8.40
C TRP A 511 17.86 14.22 9.78
N THR A 512 17.75 12.89 9.80
CA THR A 512 17.97 12.04 10.96
C THR A 512 18.80 10.83 10.55
N GLU A 513 19.44 10.19 11.51
CA GLU A 513 20.07 8.89 11.28
C GLU A 513 19.00 7.85 10.88
N ALA A 514 19.30 7.04 9.86
CA ALA A 514 18.42 5.95 9.45
C ALA A 514 18.54 4.80 10.46
N HIS A 515 17.44 4.13 10.78
CA HIS A 515 17.45 3.02 11.72
C HIS A 515 17.52 1.68 10.98
N ASP A 516 18.21 0.69 11.56
CA ASP A 516 18.32 -0.66 10.97
C ASP A 516 16.96 -1.33 10.76
N ALA A 517 15.98 -1.01 11.62
CA ALA A 517 14.62 -1.52 11.57
C ALA A 517 13.77 -0.96 10.40
N ASP A 518 14.25 0.06 9.69
CA ASP A 518 13.52 0.76 8.64
C ASP A 518 13.58 0.02 7.28
N HIS A 519 14.33 -1.09 7.18
CA HIS A 519 14.47 -1.89 5.95
C HIS A 519 13.70 -3.21 5.93
N ASP A 520 13.07 -3.59 7.04
CA ASP A 520 12.21 -4.77 7.11
C ASP A 520 10.86 -4.40 7.73
N PRO A 521 10.01 -3.62 7.01
CA PRO A 521 8.61 -3.52 7.37
C PRO A 521 8.09 -4.95 7.37
N ALA A 522 7.60 -5.42 8.52
CA ALA A 522 7.21 -6.81 8.71
C ALA A 522 6.42 -7.28 7.48
N LYS A 523 7.06 -8.13 6.66
CA LYS A 523 6.42 -8.70 5.47
C LYS A 523 5.25 -9.50 5.98
N ASN A 524 4.09 -8.87 5.93
CA ASN A 524 2.87 -9.50 6.34
C ASN A 524 2.23 -10.06 5.07
N PRO A 525 2.39 -11.35 4.77
CA PRO A 525 1.76 -11.95 3.59
C PRO A 525 0.23 -11.83 3.64
N ASP A 526 -0.34 -11.50 4.80
CA ASP A 526 -1.78 -11.42 5.04
C ASP A 526 -2.31 -9.97 5.10
N ARG A 527 -1.64 -9.01 4.44
CA ARG A 527 -2.05 -7.58 4.31
C ARG A 527 -3.55 -7.40 3.99
N ASN A 528 -4.14 -8.35 3.27
CA ASN A 528 -5.49 -8.27 2.72
C ASN A 528 -6.57 -9.03 3.51
N SER A 529 -6.30 -9.54 4.72
CA SER A 529 -7.31 -10.29 5.50
C SER A 529 -7.58 -9.76 6.91
N TYR A 530 -7.15 -8.54 7.22
CA TYR A 530 -7.41 -7.91 8.50
C TYR A 530 -8.84 -7.39 8.64
N ARG A 531 -9.45 -7.64 9.81
CA ARG A 531 -10.60 -6.88 10.33
C ARG A 531 -10.07 -5.56 10.87
N VAL A 532 -10.39 -4.45 10.20
CA VAL A 532 -9.79 -3.16 10.51
C VAL A 532 -10.68 -2.36 11.45
N PHE A 533 -10.11 -1.92 12.57
CA PHE A 533 -10.69 -0.89 13.44
C PHE A 533 -9.96 0.44 13.20
N THR A 534 -10.66 1.45 12.71
CA THR A 534 -10.05 2.76 12.43
C THR A 534 -10.03 3.63 13.68
N VAL A 535 -8.85 4.15 14.03
CA VAL A 535 -8.66 5.12 15.11
C VAL A 535 -8.28 6.45 14.49
N SER A 536 -9.17 7.43 14.66
CA SER A 536 -9.02 8.78 14.10
C SER A 536 -8.88 9.86 15.15
N ASP A 537 -9.28 9.57 16.38
CA ASP A 537 -9.26 10.51 17.49
C ASP A 537 -9.17 9.75 18.83
N ARG A 538 -9.12 10.48 19.94
CA ARG A 538 -9.07 9.89 21.28
C ARG A 538 -10.34 9.12 21.65
N ARG A 539 -11.50 9.45 21.05
CA ARG A 539 -12.79 8.77 21.32
C ARG A 539 -12.83 7.38 20.68
N THR A 540 -12.45 7.29 19.41
CA THR A 540 -12.34 6.03 18.66
C THR A 540 -11.27 5.12 19.25
N LEU A 541 -10.17 5.68 19.77
CA LEU A 541 -9.20 4.92 20.55
C LEU A 541 -9.82 4.31 21.83
N GLN A 542 -10.61 5.08 22.57
CA GLN A 542 -11.32 4.56 23.77
C GLN A 542 -12.33 3.46 23.41
N GLN A 543 -13.02 3.59 22.27
CA GLN A 543 -13.91 2.54 21.75
C GLN A 543 -13.13 1.25 21.46
N PHE A 544 -11.97 1.36 20.81
CA PHE A 544 -11.10 0.21 20.55
C PHE A 544 -10.63 -0.48 21.85
N VAL A 545 -10.23 0.30 22.85
CA VAL A 545 -9.76 -0.22 24.16
C VAL A 545 -10.89 -0.90 24.93
N SER A 546 -12.11 -0.36 24.87
CA SER A 546 -13.28 -0.91 25.57
C SER A 546 -13.92 -2.11 24.85
N TRP A 547 -13.57 -2.35 23.58
CA TRP A 547 -14.12 -3.44 22.78
C TRP A 547 -13.65 -4.82 23.26
N LYS A 548 -14.61 -5.72 23.49
CA LYS A 548 -14.41 -7.08 24.04
C LYS A 548 -14.56 -8.20 23.01
N GLY A 549 -14.70 -7.89 21.72
CA GLY A 549 -14.86 -8.90 20.68
C GLY A 549 -13.56 -9.65 20.34
N PRO A 550 -13.63 -10.65 19.44
CA PRO A 550 -12.50 -11.50 19.10
C PRO A 550 -11.42 -10.73 18.32
N ARG A 551 -10.18 -10.73 18.84
CA ARG A 551 -9.02 -10.02 18.29
C ARG A 551 -8.33 -10.76 17.12
N THR A 552 -8.82 -11.94 16.73
CA THR A 552 -8.24 -12.78 15.66
C THR A 552 -8.23 -12.04 14.32
N LYS A 553 -7.05 -11.96 13.68
CA LYS A 553 -6.82 -11.17 12.44
C LYS A 553 -7.38 -9.74 12.52
N GLN A 554 -7.36 -9.10 13.69
CA GLN A 554 -7.70 -7.69 13.81
C GLN A 554 -6.46 -6.82 13.59
N ALA A 555 -6.66 -5.62 13.01
CA ALA A 555 -5.63 -4.58 12.96
C ALA A 555 -6.24 -3.22 13.33
N LEU A 556 -5.40 -2.33 13.89
CA LEU A 556 -5.76 -0.95 14.17
C LEU A 556 -5.27 -0.06 13.04
N ALA A 557 -6.15 0.59 12.29
CA ALA A 557 -5.76 1.58 11.29
C ALA A 557 -5.66 2.97 11.92
N LEU A 558 -4.45 3.53 11.97
CA LEU A 558 -4.21 4.88 12.51
C LEU A 558 -4.45 5.92 11.41
N ARG A 559 -5.50 6.74 11.57
CA ARG A 559 -5.89 7.78 10.61
C ARG A 559 -6.39 9.03 11.33
N PRO A 560 -5.50 9.83 11.93
CA PRO A 560 -5.89 11.04 12.65
C PRO A 560 -6.71 11.98 11.76
N ASN A 561 -7.77 12.59 12.30
CA ASN A 561 -8.69 13.44 11.52
C ASN A 561 -8.44 14.95 11.68
N ASP A 562 -7.49 15.37 12.53
CA ASP A 562 -7.09 16.77 12.68
C ASP A 562 -5.57 16.95 12.83
N LEU A 563 -5.08 18.15 12.48
CA LEU A 563 -3.66 18.47 12.44
C LEU A 563 -2.99 18.48 13.83
N ASN A 564 -3.73 18.81 14.90
CA ASN A 564 -3.17 18.86 16.24
C ASN A 564 -2.86 17.45 16.73
N LEU A 565 -3.78 16.50 16.52
CA LEU A 565 -3.56 15.09 16.87
C LEU A 565 -2.41 14.47 16.08
N MET A 566 -2.23 14.83 14.81
CA MET A 566 -1.12 14.32 14.00
C MET A 566 0.26 14.72 14.55
N ARG A 567 0.34 15.85 15.24
CA ARG A 567 1.58 16.36 15.87
C ARG A 567 1.68 16.00 17.35
N ASP A 568 0.67 15.36 17.91
CA ASP A 568 0.60 15.02 19.31
C ASP A 568 1.27 13.66 19.57
N ASN A 569 2.53 13.70 20.02
CA ASN A 569 3.28 12.49 20.38
C ASN A 569 2.55 11.65 21.43
N SER A 570 1.80 12.26 22.36
CA SER A 570 1.06 11.51 23.38
C SER A 570 -0.10 10.70 22.80
N PHE A 571 -0.66 11.15 21.67
CA PHE A 571 -1.70 10.41 20.96
C PHE A 571 -1.11 9.18 20.28
N ILE A 572 0.01 9.32 19.56
CA ILE A 572 0.72 8.19 18.92
C ILE A 572 1.15 7.17 19.97
N GLU A 573 1.71 7.63 21.11
CA GLU A 573 2.09 6.78 22.23
C GLU A 573 0.90 6.00 22.79
N ALA A 574 -0.25 6.67 22.97
CA ALA A 574 -1.48 6.01 23.45
C ALA A 574 -2.01 4.96 22.45
N VAL A 575 -1.96 5.25 21.15
CA VAL A 575 -2.34 4.30 20.10
C VAL A 575 -1.40 3.10 20.09
N GLY A 576 -0.08 3.35 20.15
CA GLY A 576 0.94 2.30 20.21
C GLY A 576 0.76 1.41 21.44
N ALA A 577 0.55 1.99 22.62
CA ALA A 577 0.29 1.24 23.85
C ALA A 577 -0.97 0.38 23.76
N ALA A 578 -2.07 0.91 23.18
CA ALA A 578 -3.31 0.16 23.00
C ALA A 578 -3.14 -1.02 22.03
N ALA A 579 -2.46 -0.81 20.90
CA ALA A 579 -2.20 -1.88 19.92
C ALA A 579 -1.27 -2.96 20.49
N HIS A 580 -0.21 -2.57 21.18
CA HIS A 580 0.73 -3.48 21.83
C HIS A 580 0.04 -4.32 22.91
N THR A 581 -0.78 -3.69 23.76
CA THR A 581 -1.57 -4.39 24.80
C THR A 581 -2.56 -5.38 24.18
N ALA A 582 -3.20 -5.00 23.07
CA ALA A 582 -4.13 -5.86 22.35
C ALA A 582 -3.43 -6.91 21.45
N GLN A 583 -2.11 -6.86 21.32
CA GLN A 583 -1.30 -7.71 20.43
C GLN A 583 -1.79 -7.69 18.97
N VAL A 584 -2.26 -6.55 18.49
CA VAL A 584 -2.68 -6.37 17.09
C VAL A 584 -1.70 -5.48 16.32
N PRO A 585 -1.49 -5.72 15.01
CA PRO A 585 -0.71 -4.82 14.18
C PRO A 585 -1.42 -3.48 13.98
N ILE A 586 -0.62 -2.45 13.76
CA ILE A 586 -1.08 -1.12 13.35
C ILE A 586 -0.94 -1.00 11.84
N ILE A 587 -2.02 -0.67 11.14
CA ILE A 587 -2.00 -0.26 9.74
C ILE A 587 -1.74 1.25 9.70
N LEU A 588 -0.64 1.64 9.06
CA LEU A 588 -0.24 3.04 8.86
C LEU A 588 -0.15 3.33 7.36
N SER A 589 -0.89 4.34 6.88
CA SER A 589 -0.80 4.75 5.46
C SER A 589 0.43 5.63 5.17
N GLY A 590 1.03 6.21 6.21
CA GLY A 590 2.23 7.03 6.12
C GLY A 590 3.53 6.26 5.87
N SER A 591 4.56 7.02 5.51
CA SER A 591 5.90 6.60 5.12
C SER A 591 6.65 5.85 6.22
N THR A 592 7.31 4.77 5.82
CA THR A 592 8.31 4.03 6.61
C THR A 592 9.50 4.89 7.00
N LEU A 593 9.79 5.96 6.26
CA LEU A 593 10.87 6.91 6.53
C LEU A 593 10.44 8.06 7.45
N ALA A 594 9.16 8.14 7.84
CA ALA A 594 8.62 9.22 8.64
C ALA A 594 8.58 8.89 10.14
N HIS A 595 8.48 9.93 10.96
CA HIS A 595 8.62 9.84 12.42
C HIS A 595 7.58 8.93 13.10
N ALA A 596 6.32 8.98 12.66
CA ALA A 596 5.24 8.18 13.24
C ALA A 596 5.50 6.67 13.15
N PHE A 597 6.02 6.19 12.02
CA PHE A 597 6.39 4.78 11.83
C PHE A 597 7.43 4.34 12.88
N TYR A 598 8.50 5.13 13.03
CA TYR A 598 9.55 4.85 13.99
C TYR A 598 9.05 4.87 15.44
N GLN A 599 8.23 5.86 15.82
CA GLN A 599 7.69 5.93 17.18
C GLN A 599 6.90 4.66 17.55
N LEU A 600 6.03 4.20 16.64
CA LEU A 600 5.25 2.98 16.84
C LEU A 600 6.14 1.73 16.93
N ARG A 601 7.18 1.64 16.09
CA ARG A 601 8.17 0.54 16.14
C ARG A 601 8.97 0.56 17.45
N LYS A 602 9.36 1.75 17.93
CA LYS A 602 10.07 1.93 19.20
C LYS A 602 9.25 1.47 20.41
N ILE A 603 7.93 1.61 20.35
CA ILE A 603 7.00 1.07 21.37
C ILE A 603 6.92 -0.46 21.30
N GLY A 604 7.41 -1.09 20.24
CA GLY A 604 7.35 -2.54 20.03
C GLY A 604 6.09 -2.98 19.27
N CYS A 605 5.44 -2.08 18.52
CA CYS A 605 4.30 -2.43 17.68
C CYS A 605 4.75 -3.08 16.37
N SER A 606 3.96 -4.05 15.89
CA SER A 606 4.02 -4.47 14.49
C SER A 606 3.30 -3.42 13.63
N VAL A 607 4.02 -2.76 12.73
CA VAL A 607 3.46 -1.72 11.85
C VAL A 607 3.43 -2.25 10.42
N VAL A 608 2.25 -2.21 9.80
CA VAL A 608 1.99 -2.63 8.42
C VAL A 608 1.70 -1.38 7.60
N THR A 609 2.50 -1.13 6.57
CA THR A 609 2.33 -0.04 5.62
C THR A 609 1.76 -0.59 4.30
N PRO A 610 0.46 -0.38 3.99
CA PRO A 610 -0.16 -0.95 2.78
C PRO A 610 0.42 -0.40 1.48
N THR A 611 1.02 0.79 1.55
CA THR A 611 1.66 1.53 0.46
C THR A 611 3.07 1.04 0.14
N GLU A 612 3.62 0.15 0.97
CA GLU A 612 4.99 -0.33 0.81
C GLU A 612 5.09 -1.36 -0.30
N LYS A 613 6.09 -1.20 -1.18
CA LYS A 613 6.33 -2.11 -2.30
C LYS A 613 6.53 -3.54 -1.81
N ASP A 614 5.92 -4.52 -2.50
CA ASP A 614 6.09 -5.92 -2.14
C ASP A 614 7.54 -6.36 -2.41
N HIS A 615 8.07 -6.01 -3.59
CA HIS A 615 9.38 -6.44 -4.07
C HIS A 615 10.12 -5.25 -4.71
N SER A 616 11.39 -5.04 -4.33
CA SER A 616 12.26 -4.10 -5.02
C SER A 616 12.58 -4.62 -6.43
N ARG A 617 12.41 -3.77 -7.44
CA ARG A 617 12.81 -4.06 -8.82
C ARG A 617 14.29 -3.79 -9.07
N VAL A 618 14.98 -3.15 -8.11
CA VAL A 618 16.42 -2.94 -8.18
C VAL A 618 17.13 -4.21 -7.71
N ARG A 619 17.94 -4.81 -8.60
CA ARG A 619 18.75 -5.98 -8.26
C ARG A 619 19.78 -5.60 -7.19
N ARG A 620 19.58 -6.05 -5.95
CA ARG A 620 20.60 -5.95 -4.89
C ARG A 620 21.75 -6.90 -5.20
N ALA A 621 22.97 -6.57 -4.74
CA ALA A 621 24.12 -7.44 -4.88
C ALA A 621 23.84 -8.80 -4.22
N ALA A 622 23.78 -9.86 -5.02
CA ALA A 622 23.65 -11.22 -4.53
C ALA A 622 25.06 -11.83 -4.38
N ASN A 623 25.31 -12.52 -3.27
CA ASN A 623 26.52 -13.34 -3.14
C ASN A 623 26.38 -14.55 -4.07
N LEU A 624 27.10 -14.51 -5.20
CA LEU A 624 27.12 -15.57 -6.20
C LEU A 624 28.41 -16.40 -6.03
N GLY A 625 28.26 -17.73 -6.04
CA GLY A 625 29.36 -18.70 -5.98
C GLY A 625 29.51 -19.50 -7.28
N LYS A 626 29.27 -18.87 -8.44
CA LYS A 626 29.18 -19.55 -9.73
C LYS A 626 30.45 -19.37 -10.57
N LEU A 627 30.83 -20.40 -11.32
CA LEU A 627 31.84 -20.30 -12.36
C LEU A 627 31.22 -19.68 -13.61
N VAL A 628 31.82 -18.60 -14.13
CA VAL A 628 31.34 -17.91 -15.34
C VAL A 628 32.41 -17.97 -16.44
N ARG A 629 32.00 -17.82 -17.70
CA ARG A 629 32.95 -17.73 -18.84
C ARG A 629 33.86 -16.51 -18.70
N ASP A 630 35.08 -16.63 -19.22
CA ASP A 630 36.16 -15.64 -19.06
C ASP A 630 35.78 -14.20 -19.48
N LYS A 631 34.85 -14.04 -20.43
CA LYS A 631 34.42 -12.73 -20.93
C LYS A 631 33.23 -12.13 -20.16
N ILE A 632 32.56 -12.89 -19.29
CA ILE A 632 31.40 -12.39 -18.52
C ILE A 632 31.81 -11.26 -17.55
N PRO A 633 32.90 -11.36 -16.78
CA PRO A 633 33.34 -10.27 -15.92
C PRO A 633 33.46 -8.92 -16.64
N ASN A 634 34.13 -8.90 -17.80
CA ASN A 634 34.31 -7.68 -18.59
C ASN A 634 32.98 -7.13 -19.14
N ARG A 635 32.03 -7.99 -19.51
CA ARG A 635 30.69 -7.57 -19.95
C ARG A 635 29.85 -6.96 -18.81
N ILE A 636 30.01 -7.48 -17.59
CA ILE A 636 29.33 -6.95 -16.38
C ILE A 636 29.94 -5.59 -16.01
N ALA A 637 31.26 -5.47 -16.01
CA ALA A 637 31.96 -4.21 -15.71
C ALA A 637 31.56 -3.07 -16.67
N GLN A 638 31.36 -3.36 -17.96
CA GLN A 638 30.87 -2.39 -18.95
C GLN A 638 29.46 -1.86 -18.67
N ARG A 639 28.68 -2.50 -17.79
CA ARG A 639 27.33 -2.09 -17.39
C ARG A 639 27.31 -1.32 -16.06
N HIS A 640 28.47 -0.98 -15.49
CA HIS A 640 28.60 -0.34 -14.18
C HIS A 640 28.00 -1.15 -13.01
N GLU A 641 27.94 -2.47 -13.13
CA GLU A 641 27.55 -3.37 -12.03
C GLU A 641 28.77 -3.70 -11.15
N MET A 642 28.60 -3.68 -9.82
CA MET A 642 29.65 -4.08 -8.86
C MET A 642 29.95 -5.59 -9.00
N GLN A 643 31.21 -5.94 -9.27
CA GLN A 643 31.66 -7.33 -9.38
C GLN A 643 32.86 -7.60 -8.47
N ILE A 644 32.78 -8.66 -7.68
CA ILE A 644 33.96 -9.30 -7.05
C ILE A 644 34.20 -10.62 -7.78
N ALA A 645 35.09 -10.60 -8.78
CA ALA A 645 35.54 -11.82 -9.45
C ALA A 645 36.97 -12.14 -9.03
N ARG A 646 37.21 -13.38 -8.62
CA ARG A 646 38.54 -13.88 -8.26
C ARG A 646 38.85 -15.12 -9.08
N GLN A 647 40.04 -15.17 -9.66
CA GLN A 647 40.51 -16.38 -10.32
C GLN A 647 40.79 -17.45 -9.27
N ILE A 648 40.17 -18.62 -9.42
CA ILE A 648 40.34 -19.77 -8.52
C ILE A 648 41.58 -20.58 -8.92
N SER A 649 42.28 -21.14 -7.93
CA SER A 649 43.46 -21.99 -8.15
C SER A 649 43.08 -23.37 -8.69
N GLY A 650 44.03 -24.08 -9.32
CA GLY A 650 43.79 -25.34 -10.03
C GLY A 650 43.08 -26.42 -9.19
N ASN A 651 43.43 -26.55 -7.91
CA ASN A 651 42.85 -27.58 -7.03
C ASN A 651 41.37 -27.36 -6.71
N ILE A 652 40.91 -26.09 -6.66
CA ILE A 652 39.51 -25.73 -6.38
C ILE A 652 38.71 -25.66 -7.68
N ARG A 653 39.36 -25.37 -8.82
CA ARG A 653 38.75 -25.25 -10.15
C ARG A 653 37.97 -26.50 -10.56
N LYS A 654 38.45 -27.70 -10.23
CA LYS A 654 37.74 -28.95 -10.51
C LYS A 654 36.36 -29.00 -9.85
N GLY A 655 36.25 -28.62 -8.57
CA GLY A 655 34.97 -28.57 -7.87
C GLY A 655 33.97 -27.60 -8.51
N PHE A 656 34.44 -26.42 -8.93
CA PHE A 656 33.60 -25.45 -9.64
C PHE A 656 33.18 -25.90 -11.04
N LEU A 657 34.05 -26.62 -11.77
CA LEU A 657 33.72 -27.19 -13.08
C LEU A 657 32.67 -28.30 -12.96
N ILE A 658 32.77 -29.16 -11.95
CA ILE A 658 31.75 -30.19 -11.67
C ILE A 658 30.43 -29.55 -11.25
N SER A 659 30.45 -28.52 -10.40
CA SER A 659 29.25 -27.77 -10.05
C SER A 659 28.60 -27.14 -11.28
N LYS A 660 29.41 -26.57 -12.18
CA LYS A 660 28.93 -25.99 -13.44
C LYS A 660 28.34 -27.06 -14.37
N LEU A 661 28.93 -28.25 -14.42
CA LEU A 661 28.40 -29.37 -15.22
C LEU A 661 26.99 -29.77 -14.79
N ILE A 662 26.73 -29.76 -13.47
CA ILE A 662 25.40 -30.04 -12.91
C ILE A 662 24.43 -28.92 -13.27
N GLU A 663 24.83 -27.64 -13.14
CA GLU A 663 24.01 -26.49 -13.51
C GLU A 663 23.55 -26.57 -14.98
N GLU A 664 24.48 -26.73 -15.92
CA GLU A 664 24.15 -26.81 -17.35
C GLU A 664 23.28 -28.03 -17.69
N ALA A 665 23.48 -29.16 -17.00
CA ALA A 665 22.65 -30.35 -17.20
C ALA A 665 21.20 -30.13 -16.75
N LEU A 666 20.98 -29.33 -15.70
CA LEU A 666 19.65 -28.94 -15.25
C LEU A 666 19.03 -27.90 -16.20
N GLU A 667 19.81 -26.98 -16.77
CA GLU A 667 19.35 -26.02 -17.78
C GLU A 667 18.92 -26.75 -19.08
N VAL A 668 19.65 -27.76 -19.53
CA VAL A 668 19.24 -28.65 -20.65
C VAL A 668 17.88 -29.30 -20.38
N ARG A 669 17.62 -29.72 -19.13
CA ARG A 669 16.33 -30.31 -18.74
C ARG A 669 15.20 -29.27 -18.76
N GLU A 670 15.46 -28.03 -18.39
CA GLU A 670 14.46 -26.94 -18.29
C GLU A 670 14.19 -26.23 -19.63
N ALA A 671 15.02 -26.48 -20.64
CA ALA A 671 14.87 -25.93 -21.98
C ALA A 671 13.49 -26.28 -22.59
N SER A 672 12.73 -25.27 -22.99
CA SER A 672 11.35 -25.43 -23.47
C SER A 672 11.21 -25.49 -24.99
N ASN A 673 12.31 -25.32 -25.73
CA ASN A 673 12.34 -25.39 -27.19
C ASN A 673 13.72 -25.80 -27.73
N ASP A 674 13.78 -26.17 -29.01
CA ASP A 674 14.99 -26.65 -29.69
C ASP A 674 16.16 -25.65 -29.67
N ALA A 675 15.85 -24.34 -29.75
CA ALA A 675 16.88 -23.31 -29.76
C ALA A 675 17.58 -23.21 -28.39
N GLN A 676 16.79 -23.20 -27.31
CA GLN A 676 17.28 -23.27 -25.94
C GLN A 676 18.02 -24.59 -25.69
N THR A 677 17.43 -25.73 -26.06
CA THR A 677 18.04 -27.05 -25.85
C THR A 677 19.44 -27.13 -26.47
N ARG A 678 19.60 -26.59 -27.70
CA ARG A 678 20.89 -26.54 -28.37
C ARG A 678 21.89 -25.60 -27.68
N GLU A 679 21.43 -24.48 -27.13
CA GLU A 679 22.28 -23.54 -26.39
C GLU A 679 22.80 -24.19 -25.09
N GLU A 680 21.91 -24.77 -24.29
CA GLU A 680 22.30 -25.42 -23.04
C GLU A 680 23.16 -26.67 -23.27
N LEU A 681 22.91 -27.45 -24.34
CA LEU A 681 23.78 -28.57 -24.72
C LEU A 681 25.18 -28.10 -25.13
N ALA A 682 25.29 -26.94 -25.78
CA ALA A 682 26.58 -26.36 -26.14
C ALA A 682 27.36 -25.91 -24.91
N ASP A 683 26.67 -25.32 -23.93
CA ASP A 683 27.26 -24.91 -22.66
C ASP A 683 27.70 -26.12 -21.82
N LEU A 684 26.87 -27.16 -21.73
CA LEU A 684 27.22 -28.45 -21.11
C LEU A 684 28.49 -29.06 -21.75
N PHE A 685 28.57 -29.03 -23.08
CA PHE A 685 29.73 -29.54 -23.82
C PHE A 685 31.01 -28.72 -23.58
N GLU A 686 30.91 -27.39 -23.46
CA GLU A 686 32.04 -26.54 -23.14
C GLU A 686 32.57 -26.82 -21.72
N VAL A 687 31.67 -27.05 -20.75
CA VAL A 687 32.08 -27.46 -19.40
C VAL A 687 32.77 -28.82 -19.43
N PHE A 688 32.23 -29.78 -20.19
CA PHE A 688 32.85 -31.09 -20.37
C PHE A 688 34.27 -30.99 -20.95
N ARG A 689 34.48 -30.15 -21.98
CA ARG A 689 35.81 -29.86 -22.53
C ARG A 689 36.76 -29.29 -21.48
N ALA A 690 36.26 -28.35 -20.66
CA ALA A 690 37.05 -27.75 -19.59
C ALA A 690 37.44 -28.78 -18.52
N ILE A 691 36.57 -29.76 -18.21
CA ILE A 691 36.87 -30.87 -17.31
C ILE A 691 37.91 -31.81 -17.92
N ALA A 692 37.72 -32.27 -19.16
CA ALA A 692 38.68 -33.16 -19.84
C ALA A 692 40.09 -32.54 -19.88
N LYS A 693 40.17 -31.25 -20.22
CA LYS A 693 41.41 -30.48 -20.18
C LYS A 693 42.02 -30.39 -18.77
N ALA A 694 41.20 -30.25 -17.73
CA ALA A 694 41.66 -30.21 -16.34
C ALA A 694 42.19 -31.58 -15.85
N GLU A 695 41.64 -32.70 -16.36
CA GLU A 695 42.11 -34.06 -16.07
C GLU A 695 43.29 -34.51 -16.96
N GLY A 696 43.71 -33.68 -17.93
CA GLY A 696 44.79 -34.02 -18.85
C GLY A 696 44.41 -35.08 -19.89
N VAL A 697 43.11 -35.28 -20.14
CA VAL A 697 42.60 -36.25 -21.12
C VAL A 697 42.18 -35.50 -22.39
N SER A 698 42.57 -36.00 -23.56
CA SER A 698 42.12 -35.41 -24.83
C SER A 698 40.68 -35.82 -25.13
N LEU A 699 39.93 -34.96 -25.83
CA LEU A 699 38.55 -35.25 -26.17
C LEU A 699 38.45 -36.49 -27.07
N GLU A 700 39.40 -36.65 -28.00
CA GLU A 700 39.48 -37.81 -28.89
C GLU A 700 39.67 -39.11 -28.12
N ALA A 701 40.46 -39.10 -27.04
CA ALA A 701 40.65 -40.27 -26.19
C ALA A 701 39.36 -40.66 -25.44
N VAL A 702 38.56 -39.66 -25.03
CA VAL A 702 37.26 -39.92 -24.39
C VAL A 702 36.24 -40.43 -25.41
N GLU A 703 36.19 -39.85 -26.61
CA GLU A 703 35.33 -40.32 -27.70
C GLU A 703 35.66 -41.77 -28.10
N GLN A 704 36.94 -42.10 -28.30
CA GLN A 704 37.38 -43.47 -28.58
C GLN A 704 36.98 -44.45 -27.46
N ALA A 705 37.13 -44.04 -26.19
CA ALA A 705 36.72 -44.87 -25.06
C ALA A 705 35.20 -45.05 -24.99
N ALA A 706 34.41 -44.04 -25.37
CA ALA A 706 32.96 -44.10 -25.44
C ALA A 706 32.50 -45.01 -26.59
N ASP A 707 33.10 -44.90 -27.77
CA ASP A 707 32.78 -45.73 -28.94
C ASP A 707 33.10 -47.22 -28.69
N GLU A 708 34.24 -47.52 -28.06
CA GLU A 708 34.59 -48.90 -27.72
C GLU A 708 33.63 -49.47 -26.66
N LYS A 709 33.16 -48.65 -25.71
CA LYS A 709 32.09 -49.06 -24.77
C LYS A 709 30.76 -49.27 -25.50
N LYS A 710 30.39 -48.38 -26.42
CA LYS A 710 29.17 -48.49 -27.23
C LYS A 710 29.17 -49.77 -28.07
N ARG A 711 30.32 -50.12 -28.66
CA ARG A 711 30.51 -51.37 -29.41
C ARG A 711 30.38 -52.62 -28.53
N LYS A 712 30.82 -52.55 -27.27
CA LYS A 712 30.81 -53.67 -26.31
C LYS A 712 29.48 -53.86 -25.58
N ALA A 713 28.83 -52.77 -25.20
CA ALA A 713 27.70 -52.76 -24.26
C ALA A 713 26.43 -52.08 -24.82
N GLY A 714 26.46 -51.60 -26.07
CA GLY A 714 25.38 -50.79 -26.65
C GLY A 714 25.47 -49.32 -26.23
N GLY A 715 24.61 -48.49 -26.84
CA GLY A 715 24.37 -47.13 -26.37
C GLY A 715 23.05 -47.04 -25.59
N PHE A 716 22.57 -45.82 -25.35
CA PHE A 716 21.34 -45.58 -24.59
C PHE A 716 20.08 -45.46 -25.47
N GLU A 717 20.17 -45.77 -26.77
CA GLU A 717 19.07 -45.60 -27.74
C GLU A 717 17.84 -46.48 -27.42
N GLU A 718 18.04 -47.62 -26.78
CA GLU A 718 16.94 -48.54 -26.41
C GLU A 718 16.27 -48.19 -25.07
N GLY A 719 16.85 -47.28 -24.27
CA GLY A 719 16.20 -46.74 -23.06
C GLY A 719 16.03 -47.73 -21.89
N HIS A 720 16.84 -48.79 -21.80
CA HIS A 720 16.72 -49.79 -20.74
C HIS A 720 17.04 -49.22 -19.35
N ILE A 721 16.21 -49.57 -18.35
CA ILE A 721 16.44 -49.28 -16.93
C ILE A 721 16.61 -50.61 -16.19
N LEU A 722 17.74 -50.79 -15.49
CA LEU A 722 17.99 -51.97 -14.68
C LEU A 722 17.47 -51.75 -13.26
N LEU A 723 16.41 -52.47 -12.86
CA LEU A 723 15.78 -52.31 -11.55
C LEU A 723 16.26 -53.32 -10.50
N GLN A 724 16.58 -54.56 -10.88
CA GLN A 724 17.04 -55.58 -9.95
C GLN A 724 17.92 -56.62 -10.66
N THR A 725 18.89 -57.19 -9.94
CA THR A 725 19.65 -58.37 -10.36
C THR A 725 19.65 -59.42 -9.24
N GLY A 726 19.62 -60.71 -9.58
CA GLY A 726 19.63 -61.80 -8.59
C GLY A 726 19.87 -63.16 -9.24
N ILE A 727 20.41 -64.13 -8.48
CA ILE A 727 20.56 -65.52 -8.91
C ILE A 727 19.28 -66.27 -8.56
N THR A 728 18.47 -66.62 -9.54
CA THR A 728 17.20 -67.34 -9.32
C THR A 728 17.41 -68.85 -9.47
N GLY A 729 16.98 -69.61 -8.46
CA GLY A 729 16.59 -71.01 -8.66
C GLY A 729 15.24 -71.04 -9.37
N SER A 730 15.06 -72.00 -10.28
CA SER A 730 13.80 -72.27 -10.98
C SER A 730 12.61 -72.20 -10.01
N ASP A 731 11.64 -71.33 -10.31
CA ASP A 731 10.38 -71.06 -9.59
C ASP A 731 10.29 -69.88 -8.60
N ARG A 732 10.95 -68.74 -8.87
CA ARG A 732 10.48 -67.45 -8.35
C ARG A 732 10.50 -66.34 -9.40
N ASN A 733 9.32 -65.93 -9.86
CA ASN A 733 9.12 -64.64 -10.52
C ASN A 733 9.41 -63.54 -9.51
N VAL A 734 10.51 -62.82 -9.71
CA VAL A 734 10.89 -61.66 -8.91
C VAL A 734 10.27 -60.41 -9.57
N LEU A 735 9.52 -59.65 -8.76
CA LEU A 735 8.75 -58.43 -9.05
C LEU A 735 7.52 -58.60 -9.96
N ALA A 736 6.35 -58.78 -9.33
CA ALA A 736 5.04 -58.62 -9.95
C ALA A 736 4.52 -57.16 -9.91
N ASP A 737 5.27 -56.23 -9.31
CA ASP A 737 4.78 -54.89 -8.98
C ASP A 737 5.86 -53.83 -9.29
N TRP A 738 5.84 -53.33 -10.54
CA TRP A 738 6.79 -52.35 -11.10
C TRP A 738 6.91 -51.07 -10.24
N GLU A 739 5.79 -50.59 -9.70
CA GLU A 739 5.74 -49.38 -8.87
C GLU A 739 6.44 -49.56 -7.53
N ARG A 740 6.34 -50.75 -6.93
CA ARG A 740 6.98 -51.06 -5.65
C ARG A 740 8.49 -51.22 -5.78
N GLY A 741 8.96 -51.86 -6.86
CA GLY A 741 10.39 -52.00 -7.15
C GLY A 741 11.09 -50.67 -7.42
N ILE A 742 10.40 -49.72 -8.07
CA ILE A 742 10.89 -48.34 -8.17
C ILE A 742 10.95 -47.71 -6.77
N GLY A 743 9.87 -47.75 -5.97
CA GLY A 743 9.87 -47.17 -4.62
C GLY A 743 11.01 -47.65 -3.71
N GLU A 744 11.40 -48.93 -3.80
CA GLU A 744 12.53 -49.52 -3.06
C GLU A 744 13.91 -49.04 -3.56
N VAL A 745 14.10 -48.86 -4.88
CA VAL A 745 15.32 -48.24 -5.45
C VAL A 745 15.45 -46.78 -5.04
N LEU A 746 14.33 -46.11 -4.77
CA LEU A 746 14.26 -44.67 -4.53
C LEU A 746 14.41 -44.24 -3.07
N SER A 747 14.36 -45.16 -2.11
CA SER A 747 14.41 -44.84 -0.68
C SER A 747 14.96 -46.01 0.16
N GLY A 748 16.14 -46.49 -0.18
CA GLY A 748 16.79 -47.59 0.54
C GLY A 748 17.16 -47.18 1.97
N ARG A 749 16.61 -47.87 2.98
CA ARG A 749 17.16 -47.82 4.36
C ARG A 749 18.35 -48.77 4.42
N SER A 750 19.56 -48.26 4.66
CA SER A 750 20.76 -49.08 4.83
C SER A 750 21.05 -49.45 6.29
N ALA A 751 20.47 -48.72 7.25
CA ALA A 751 20.41 -49.07 8.68
C ALA A 751 19.17 -48.45 9.35
N GLU A 752 18.93 -48.74 10.64
CA GLU A 752 17.78 -48.17 11.39
C GLU A 752 17.75 -46.63 11.37
N ASP A 753 18.93 -45.98 11.38
CA ASP A 753 19.08 -44.52 11.38
C ASP A 753 19.69 -43.96 10.08
N VAL A 754 19.86 -44.79 9.04
CA VAL A 754 20.51 -44.39 7.78
C VAL A 754 19.58 -44.64 6.60
N ALA A 755 19.17 -43.55 5.96
CA ALA A 755 18.40 -43.57 4.72
C ALA A 755 19.27 -43.04 3.56
N GLU A 756 19.23 -43.75 2.44
CA GLU A 756 19.96 -43.40 1.22
C GLU A 756 18.97 -42.98 0.13
N VAL A 757 19.21 -41.81 -0.46
CA VAL A 757 18.43 -41.28 -1.58
C VAL A 757 19.38 -41.00 -2.74
N PRO A 758 19.17 -41.58 -3.94
CA PRO A 758 20.01 -41.31 -5.09
C PRO A 758 19.92 -39.83 -5.51
N PHE A 759 21.06 -39.13 -5.54
CA PHE A 759 21.12 -37.72 -5.95
C PHE A 759 20.54 -37.47 -7.36
N SER A 760 20.69 -38.44 -8.27
CA SER A 760 20.13 -38.39 -9.62
C SER A 760 18.60 -38.20 -9.62
N PHE A 761 17.90 -38.62 -8.56
CA PHE A 761 16.44 -38.64 -8.55
C PHE A 761 15.79 -37.28 -8.31
N PHE A 762 16.47 -36.36 -7.63
CA PHE A 762 16.03 -34.95 -7.55
C PHE A 762 15.99 -34.28 -8.95
N GLY A 763 16.60 -34.91 -9.96
CA GLY A 763 16.61 -34.45 -11.35
C GLY A 763 15.46 -34.93 -12.23
N PHE A 764 14.81 -36.07 -11.93
CA PHE A 764 13.96 -36.81 -12.90
C PHE A 764 12.44 -36.69 -12.69
N MET A 765 11.94 -36.13 -11.58
CA MET A 765 10.50 -35.94 -11.32
C MET A 765 10.21 -34.53 -10.76
N GLU A 766 9.02 -34.00 -11.07
CA GLU A 766 8.58 -32.59 -10.93
C GLU A 766 9.22 -31.82 -9.75
N MET A 767 10.04 -30.83 -10.10
CA MET A 767 10.73 -29.93 -9.18
C MET A 767 9.77 -28.89 -8.59
N ASP A 768 8.96 -29.31 -7.61
CA ASP A 768 8.37 -28.41 -6.60
C ASP A 768 7.82 -29.17 -5.37
N HIS A 769 8.04 -30.48 -5.28
CA HIS A 769 7.54 -31.30 -4.19
C HIS A 769 8.65 -31.70 -3.20
N PRO A 770 8.54 -31.32 -1.91
CA PRO A 770 9.46 -31.78 -0.89
C PRO A 770 9.33 -33.29 -0.69
N HIS A 771 10.46 -34.00 -0.73
CA HIS A 771 10.52 -35.40 -0.34
C HIS A 771 10.82 -35.50 1.15
N SER A 772 9.94 -36.16 1.89
CA SER A 772 10.03 -36.28 3.34
C SER A 772 10.58 -37.65 3.74
N ILE A 773 11.62 -37.66 4.58
CA ILE A 773 12.11 -38.84 5.30
C ILE A 773 11.69 -38.72 6.75
N TYR A 774 11.07 -39.76 7.29
CA TYR A 774 10.65 -39.81 8.69
C TYR A 774 11.67 -40.59 9.52
N PHE A 775 12.18 -39.94 10.56
CA PHE A 775 12.98 -40.55 11.62
C PHE A 775 12.05 -40.88 12.78
N ASP A 776 11.41 -42.05 12.68
CA ASP A 776 10.31 -42.47 13.57
C ASP A 776 10.71 -42.42 15.06
N GLN A 777 11.95 -42.81 15.40
CA GLN A 777 12.46 -42.79 16.77
C GLN A 777 12.74 -41.39 17.32
N LEU A 778 13.07 -40.43 16.45
CA LEU A 778 13.41 -39.07 16.82
C LEU A 778 12.19 -38.14 16.76
N GLY A 779 11.07 -38.58 16.18
CA GLY A 779 9.90 -37.76 15.95
C GLY A 779 10.19 -36.57 15.01
N ILE A 780 11.11 -36.75 14.06
CA ILE A 780 11.55 -35.70 13.15
C ILE A 780 11.28 -36.12 11.72
N ARG A 781 10.78 -35.17 10.91
CA ARG A 781 10.65 -35.29 9.47
C ARG A 781 11.71 -34.42 8.80
N LEU A 782 12.55 -35.01 7.96
CA LEU A 782 13.49 -34.30 7.11
C LEU A 782 12.88 -34.13 5.72
N ASP A 783 12.52 -32.90 5.38
CA ASP A 783 12.10 -32.53 4.04
C ASP A 783 13.34 -32.17 3.21
N ILE A 784 13.48 -32.79 2.04
CA ILE A 784 14.58 -32.58 1.11
C ILE A 784 14.01 -32.03 -0.20
N VAL A 785 14.49 -30.84 -0.60
CA VAL A 785 14.08 -30.18 -1.86
C VAL A 785 15.34 -29.79 -2.62
N LEU A 786 15.47 -30.17 -3.89
CA LEU A 786 16.47 -29.56 -4.78
C LEU A 786 15.86 -28.29 -5.38
N ARG A 787 16.45 -27.12 -5.10
CA ARG A 787 16.10 -25.85 -5.75
C ARG A 787 17.30 -25.38 -6.56
N ALA A 788 17.16 -25.35 -7.89
CA ALA A 788 18.28 -25.12 -8.81
C ALA A 788 19.45 -26.08 -8.51
N ASP A 789 20.62 -25.57 -8.15
CA ASP A 789 21.84 -26.32 -7.82
C ASP A 789 22.03 -26.60 -6.32
N ARG A 790 21.02 -26.36 -5.48
CA ARG A 790 21.12 -26.48 -4.02
C ARG A 790 20.09 -27.42 -3.42
N LEU A 791 20.55 -28.23 -2.48
CA LEU A 791 19.70 -29.14 -1.71
C LEU A 791 19.30 -28.46 -0.40
N GLU A 792 18.01 -28.14 -0.26
CA GLU A 792 17.42 -27.61 0.97
C GLU A 792 17.01 -28.79 1.86
N LEU A 793 17.60 -28.85 3.05
CA LEU A 793 17.29 -29.82 4.10
C LEU A 793 16.52 -29.11 5.20
N ARG A 794 15.24 -29.43 5.36
CA ARG A 794 14.39 -28.85 6.39
C ARG A 794 13.95 -29.91 7.38
N LEU A 795 14.42 -29.79 8.61
CA LEU A 795 13.96 -30.60 9.73
C LEU A 795 12.69 -29.97 10.29
N THR A 796 11.60 -30.73 10.30
CA THR A 796 10.35 -30.37 10.97
C THR A 796 10.07 -31.38 12.06
N PRO A 797 9.54 -30.97 13.24
CA PRO A 797 8.97 -31.91 14.18
C PRO A 797 7.89 -32.72 13.44
N GLY A 798 8.05 -34.04 13.40
CA GLY A 798 7.04 -34.91 12.84
C GLY A 798 5.73 -34.73 13.61
N PRO A 799 4.57 -34.94 12.98
CA PRO A 799 3.29 -34.84 13.67
C PRO A 799 3.31 -35.79 14.88
N GLN A 800 3.34 -35.25 16.10
CA GLN A 800 2.98 -36.02 17.29
C GLN A 800 1.54 -36.44 17.08
N GLN A 801 1.33 -37.72 16.81
CA GLN A 801 0.02 -38.33 16.97
C GLN A 801 -0.37 -38.11 18.44
N LEU A 802 -1.21 -37.10 18.69
CA LEU A 802 -1.82 -36.86 20.00
C LEU A 802 -2.63 -38.11 20.34
N GLY A 803 -2.00 -39.03 21.07
CA GLY A 803 -2.69 -40.15 21.69
C GLY A 803 -3.66 -39.58 22.73
N LEU A 804 -4.92 -39.46 22.36
CA LEU A 804 -6.01 -39.35 23.34
C LEU A 804 -5.99 -40.66 24.16
N PRO A 805 -5.84 -40.60 25.49
CA PRO A 805 -6.11 -41.77 26.31
C PRO A 805 -7.62 -42.04 26.27
N LEU A 806 -7.99 -43.21 25.78
CA LEU A 806 -9.30 -43.80 26.05
C LEU A 806 -9.39 -44.08 27.55
N HIS A 807 -10.20 -43.30 28.26
CA HIS A 807 -11.11 -43.75 29.31
C HIS A 807 -12.27 -42.78 29.47
#